data_AF-A0A2V7MKA2-F1
#
_entry.id   AF-A0A2V7MKA2-F1
#
_cell.length_a   1.000
_cell.length_b   1.000
_cell.length_c   1.000
_cell.angle_alpha   90.00
_cell.angle_beta   90.00
_cell.angle_gamma   90.00
#
_symmetry.space_group_name_H-M   'P 1'
#
loop_
_entity.id
_entity.type
_entity.pdbx_description
1 polymer ?
#
loop_
_entity_poly.entity_id
_entity_poly.type
_entity_poly.pdbx_seq_one_letter_code
_entity_poly.pdbx_strand_id
1 'polypeptide(L)'
;MVKHVDRTFAGRPLKLESGRLAKQAAGACLLQFGETVVLATVTVSDNVSTLPFFPLTVEYREKSYAAGKIPGGFLKREGRPSDEEILSARVTDRSIRPLFPEGFKNEIQVFIYVLSADQENDADVLGVTAASAALDMSKVPWNGPIAAVRVGRVEGAWILNPTFQQLEFSDVDMVVSGSRDSIVMVEGGALELTEPEIVKGLEVAQKGIRELLDAAAELVADMRQPKMEWAKVEPAAELVARVKALAEPRIAEALNLPEKAERTQALAALKSTIQEQLAAEFPDNLKDVAAVIEEIEYRTMREQVLSRGERVDGRDLATVRPITCEVGVLPRTHGSALFTRGQTQALVSVTLGTVSDEQRIDSIDVAEETTKSFMLHYNFPPFSTGEVRPIRGTSRREVGHGALAERALQALLPPYDQFPYTIRIVSDILESNGSSSMATVCGGSLALFDAGVPVKASCAGVAMGLIKEGARVAVLTDILGTEDHLGDMDFKVAGTREGVTSIQMDIKIEGLDFKIVAEALDRAKQARIHILDIMDRAMPQPRSQLSKYAPRIITIQIPTDRIGDIIGPKGKTIRSIQEQTGAEINVDDNGLVTISAVGEGGERARDIIAGMVQVPEVGKVYEGVVKSTTAFGAFIEILPGVEGLLHISELQHGRTERTEDVVKKGDQVRVKLLEVDERGRMRLSRKALLEKTETAPARSR
;
A
#
# COMPACT_ATOMS: atom_id res chain seq x y z
N MET A 1 3.58 3.81 43.28
CA MET A 1 4.99 4.19 43.09
C MET A 1 5.15 4.64 41.65
N VAL A 2 5.83 5.76 41.38
CA VAL A 2 6.15 6.17 39.99
C VAL A 2 7.58 5.72 39.73
N LYS A 3 7.81 5.03 38.60
CA LYS A 3 9.15 4.58 38.19
C LYS A 3 9.40 5.01 36.76
N HIS A 4 10.63 5.42 36.47
CA HIS A 4 11.09 5.72 35.13
C HIS A 4 12.46 5.10 34.89
N VAL A 5 12.75 4.80 33.63
CA VAL A 5 14.03 4.31 33.14
C VAL A 5 14.42 5.21 31.97
N ASP A 6 15.56 5.89 32.08
CA ASP A 6 16.14 6.69 31.01
C ASP A 6 17.31 5.93 30.38
N ARG A 7 17.37 5.94 29.05
CA ARG A 7 18.39 5.29 28.22
C ARG A 7 18.68 6.12 26.97
N THR A 8 19.73 5.72 26.27
CA THR A 8 19.95 6.12 24.87
C THR A 8 19.78 4.87 24.03
N PHE A 9 18.90 4.92 23.03
CA PHE A 9 18.65 3.84 22.08
C PHE A 9 18.79 4.39 20.67
N ALA A 10 19.48 3.68 19.78
CA ALA A 10 19.67 4.11 18.39
C ALA A 10 20.07 5.60 18.24
N GLY A 11 20.95 6.08 19.13
CA GLY A 11 21.47 7.44 19.15
C GLY A 11 20.55 8.52 19.74
N ARG A 12 19.34 8.18 20.20
CA ARG A 12 18.34 9.13 20.72
C ARG A 12 17.93 8.81 22.17
N PRO A 13 17.44 9.81 22.93
CA PRO A 13 16.89 9.57 24.26
C PRO A 13 15.69 8.64 24.22
N LEU A 14 15.68 7.64 25.11
CA LEU A 14 14.57 6.72 25.34
C LEU A 14 14.19 6.80 26.82
N LYS A 15 12.90 6.94 27.09
CA LYS A 15 12.37 6.95 28.45
C LYS A 15 11.14 6.06 28.56
N LEU A 16 11.14 5.16 29.53
CA LEU A 16 9.96 4.39 29.91
C LEU A 16 9.49 4.84 31.28
N GLU A 17 8.17 4.96 31.48
CA GLU A 17 7.57 5.41 32.73
C GLU A 17 6.30 4.61 33.05
N SER A 18 6.08 4.30 34.32
CA SER A 18 4.81 3.77 34.81
C SER A 18 4.48 4.26 36.23
N GLY A 19 3.22 4.05 36.63
CA GLY A 19 2.69 4.38 37.95
C GLY A 19 2.16 5.82 38.12
N ARG A 20 2.38 6.71 37.13
CA ARG A 20 1.80 8.06 37.11
C ARG A 20 0.45 8.13 36.41
N LEU A 21 0.33 7.51 35.23
CA LEU A 21 -0.84 7.60 34.34
C LEU A 21 -1.65 6.30 34.34
N ALA A 22 -2.95 6.40 33.99
CA ALA A 22 -3.86 5.27 33.78
C ALA A 22 -3.87 4.22 34.91
N LYS A 23 -3.83 4.66 36.18
CA LYS A 23 -3.66 3.80 37.37
C LYS A 23 -4.75 2.76 37.63
N GLN A 24 -5.88 2.85 36.93
CA GLN A 24 -6.98 1.87 37.01
C GLN A 24 -6.82 0.72 36.01
N ALA A 25 -5.95 0.85 35.01
CA ALA A 25 -5.63 -0.23 34.09
C ALA A 25 -4.91 -1.37 34.82
N ALA A 26 -5.02 -2.60 34.31
CA ALA A 26 -4.28 -3.74 34.83
C ALA A 26 -2.77 -3.54 34.66
N GLY A 27 -2.36 -2.86 33.58
CA GLY A 27 -1.00 -2.38 33.40
C GLY A 27 -0.98 -1.15 32.50
N ALA A 28 0.02 -0.27 32.67
CA ALA A 28 0.19 0.92 31.86
C ALA A 28 1.67 1.28 31.71
N CYS A 29 2.09 1.68 30.51
CA CYS A 29 3.44 2.14 30.23
C CYS A 29 3.39 3.36 29.32
N LEU A 30 4.04 4.44 29.73
CA LEU A 30 4.35 5.59 28.88
C LEU A 30 5.76 5.38 28.33
N LEU A 31 5.93 5.40 27.01
CA LEU A 31 7.22 5.30 26.36
C LEU A 31 7.45 6.56 25.53
N GLN A 32 8.59 7.19 25.72
CA GLN A 32 9.05 8.35 24.97
C GLN A 32 10.36 8.00 24.25
N PHE A 33 10.43 8.30 22.96
CA PHE A 33 11.63 8.17 22.15
C PHE A 33 11.81 9.46 21.35
N GLY A 34 12.91 10.18 21.59
CA GLY A 34 12.99 11.59 21.19
C GLY A 34 11.91 12.41 21.87
N GLU A 35 11.04 13.06 21.10
CA GLU A 35 9.87 13.79 21.59
C GLU A 35 8.53 13.10 21.22
N THR A 36 8.59 11.97 20.50
CA THR A 36 7.44 11.09 20.28
C THR A 36 7.10 10.32 21.57
N VAL A 37 5.82 10.37 21.98
CA VAL A 37 5.33 9.80 23.24
C VAL A 37 4.10 8.94 22.98
N VAL A 38 4.17 7.68 23.42
CA VAL A 38 3.06 6.74 23.39
C VAL A 38 2.66 6.29 24.79
N LEU A 39 1.36 6.16 25.04
CA LEU A 39 0.81 5.55 26.25
C LEU A 39 0.11 4.25 25.88
N ALA A 40 0.63 3.12 26.37
CA ALA A 40 -0.03 1.83 26.27
C ALA A 40 -0.70 1.45 27.59
N THR A 41 -1.92 0.91 27.52
CA THR A 41 -2.68 0.43 28.69
C THR A 41 -3.31 -0.92 28.38
N VAL A 42 -3.35 -1.79 29.39
CA VAL A 42 -3.94 -3.13 29.34
C VAL A 42 -5.06 -3.24 30.36
N THR A 43 -6.20 -3.74 29.94
CA THR A 43 -7.30 -4.15 30.82
C THR A 43 -7.68 -5.60 30.55
N VAL A 44 -8.19 -6.28 31.57
CA VAL A 44 -8.64 -7.66 31.49
C VAL A 44 -9.92 -7.83 32.28
N SER A 45 -10.88 -8.58 31.73
CA SER A 45 -12.11 -8.98 32.41
C SER A 45 -11.82 -10.11 33.40
N ASP A 46 -12.47 -10.09 34.56
CA ASP A 46 -12.43 -11.22 35.51
C ASP A 46 -13.28 -12.40 35.03
N ASN A 47 -14.22 -12.16 34.10
CA ASN A 47 -15.08 -13.20 33.53
C ASN A 47 -14.42 -13.88 32.32
N VAL A 48 -14.57 -15.21 32.26
CA VAL A 48 -14.19 -16.01 31.09
C VAL A 48 -15.25 -15.81 30.00
N SER A 49 -14.83 -15.47 28.78
CA SER A 49 -15.75 -15.25 27.66
C SER A 49 -16.35 -16.57 27.16
N THR A 50 -17.60 -16.50 26.69
CA THR A 50 -18.30 -17.61 26.03
C THR A 50 -18.03 -17.66 24.53
N LEU A 51 -17.25 -16.70 23.99
CA LEU A 51 -16.89 -16.66 22.59
C LEU A 51 -16.06 -17.91 22.18
N PRO A 52 -16.21 -18.38 20.93
CA PRO A 52 -15.50 -19.55 20.45
C PRO A 52 -14.00 -19.28 20.16
N PHE A 53 -13.53 -18.04 20.35
CA PHE A 53 -12.16 -17.61 20.11
C PHE A 53 -11.63 -16.76 21.28
N PHE A 54 -10.31 -16.56 21.34
CA PHE A 54 -9.67 -15.70 22.33
C PHE A 54 -9.93 -14.20 22.04
N PRO A 55 -10.70 -13.49 22.91
CA PRO A 55 -11.11 -12.12 22.68
C PRO A 55 -10.04 -11.10 23.13
N LEU A 56 -9.00 -10.98 22.30
CA LEU A 56 -8.03 -9.88 22.37
C LEU A 56 -8.43 -8.78 21.40
N THR A 57 -8.54 -7.56 21.91
CA THR A 57 -8.75 -6.34 21.13
C THR A 57 -7.58 -5.38 21.34
N VAL A 58 -6.91 -5.01 20.25
CA VAL A 58 -5.90 -3.95 20.23
C VAL A 58 -6.43 -2.75 19.47
N GLU A 59 -6.34 -1.58 20.10
CA GLU A 59 -6.70 -0.28 19.57
C GLU A 59 -5.45 0.61 19.58
N TYR A 60 -5.07 1.12 18.41
CA TYR A 60 -4.01 2.12 18.26
C TYR A 60 -4.65 3.40 17.76
N ARG A 61 -4.42 4.50 18.50
CA ARG A 61 -5.12 5.76 18.28
C ARG A 61 -4.14 6.93 18.27
N GLU A 62 -4.10 7.58 17.13
CA GLU A 62 -3.40 8.83 16.93
C GLU A 62 -4.32 9.98 17.35
N LYS A 63 -3.74 10.92 18.10
CA LYS A 63 -4.44 12.12 18.52
C LYS A 63 -3.92 13.27 17.69
N SER A 64 -4.78 14.03 17.03
CA SER A 64 -4.31 15.12 16.18
C SER A 64 -3.54 16.18 16.98
N TYR A 65 -3.86 16.33 18.27
CA TYR A 65 -3.11 17.18 19.19
C TYR A 65 -1.66 16.73 19.40
N ALA A 66 -1.31 15.47 19.12
CA ALA A 66 0.06 14.95 19.26
C ALA A 66 1.02 15.70 18.34
N ALA A 67 0.54 16.19 17.20
CA ALA A 67 1.25 17.05 16.26
C ALA A 67 0.79 18.52 16.31
N GLY A 68 0.00 18.92 17.33
CA GLY A 68 -0.58 20.26 17.44
C GLY A 68 -1.63 20.58 16.36
N LYS A 69 -2.21 19.57 15.69
CA LYS A 69 -3.19 19.74 14.60
C LYS A 69 -4.63 19.65 15.11
N ILE A 70 -5.52 20.39 14.44
CA ILE A 70 -6.98 20.18 14.55
C ILE A 70 -7.40 19.28 13.38
N PRO A 71 -8.17 18.20 13.61
CA PRO A 71 -8.55 17.26 12.54
C PRO A 71 -9.18 17.97 11.31
N GLY A 72 -8.79 17.58 10.10
CA GLY A 72 -9.26 18.21 8.86
C GLY A 72 -10.78 18.09 8.62
N GLY A 73 -11.41 17.01 9.05
CA GLY A 73 -12.82 16.71 8.79
C GLY A 73 -13.85 17.73 9.32
N PHE A 74 -15.09 17.65 8.84
CA PHE A 74 -16.17 18.61 9.21
C PHE A 74 -16.42 18.70 10.72
N LEU A 75 -16.35 17.57 11.42
CA LEU A 75 -16.61 17.49 12.87
C LEU A 75 -15.46 18.00 13.75
N LYS A 76 -14.27 18.24 13.18
CA LYS A 76 -13.05 18.65 13.90
C LYS A 76 -12.73 17.74 15.11
N ARG A 77 -12.95 16.43 14.93
CA ARG A 77 -12.75 15.38 15.92
C ARG A 77 -12.28 14.10 15.24
N GLU A 78 -11.42 13.33 15.90
CA GLU A 78 -10.98 12.02 15.40
C GLU A 78 -12.20 11.09 15.26
N GLY A 79 -12.33 10.48 14.08
CA GLY A 79 -13.47 9.65 13.70
C GLY A 79 -13.14 8.16 13.68
N ARG A 80 -13.53 7.49 12.59
CA ARG A 80 -13.13 6.10 12.33
C ARG A 80 -11.60 5.99 12.28
N PRO A 81 -11.03 4.83 12.61
CA PRO A 81 -9.61 4.60 12.44
C PRO A 81 -9.11 4.84 11.03
N SER A 82 -7.94 5.48 10.91
CA SER A 82 -7.18 5.55 9.65
C SER A 82 -6.61 4.17 9.30
N ASP A 83 -6.17 4.00 8.05
CA ASP A 83 -5.50 2.77 7.65
C ASP A 83 -4.22 2.56 8.46
N GLU A 84 -3.46 3.62 8.76
CA GLU A 84 -2.25 3.55 9.58
C GLU A 84 -2.55 3.13 11.02
N GLU A 85 -3.57 3.70 11.66
CA GLU A 85 -4.03 3.27 12.98
C GLU A 85 -4.43 1.78 13.00
N ILE A 86 -5.08 1.30 11.93
CA ILE A 86 -5.45 -0.12 11.78
C ILE A 86 -4.20 -0.99 11.61
N LEU A 87 -3.24 -0.57 10.78
CA LEU A 87 -2.01 -1.32 10.52
C LEU A 87 -1.15 -1.40 11.80
N SER A 88 -0.94 -0.29 12.49
CA SER A 88 -0.24 -0.22 13.78
C SER A 88 -0.89 -1.10 14.86
N ALA A 89 -2.23 -1.09 14.94
CA ALA A 89 -2.96 -1.99 15.83
C ALA A 89 -2.75 -3.47 15.47
N ARG A 90 -2.68 -3.81 14.17
CA ARG A 90 -2.43 -5.17 13.70
C ARG A 90 -1.01 -5.64 13.97
N VAL A 91 -0.02 -4.79 13.76
CA VAL A 91 1.39 -5.06 14.09
C VAL A 91 1.49 -5.43 15.58
N THR A 92 0.84 -4.67 16.44
CA THR A 92 0.80 -4.96 17.89
C THR A 92 0.07 -6.28 18.16
N ASP A 93 -1.16 -6.48 17.65
CA ASP A 93 -1.96 -7.69 17.86
C ASP A 93 -1.20 -8.96 17.45
N ARG A 94 -0.64 -8.97 16.23
CA ARG A 94 0.15 -10.09 15.69
C ARG A 94 1.37 -10.40 16.56
N SER A 95 2.00 -9.38 17.13
CA SER A 95 3.18 -9.54 17.99
C SER A 95 2.84 -10.15 19.35
N ILE A 96 1.73 -9.73 19.98
CA ILE A 96 1.42 -10.17 21.36
C ILE A 96 0.53 -11.42 21.43
N ARG A 97 -0.31 -11.66 20.41
CA ARG A 97 -1.34 -12.71 20.42
C ARG A 97 -0.80 -14.13 20.62
N PRO A 98 0.30 -14.56 19.96
CA PRO A 98 0.81 -15.92 20.12
C PRO A 98 1.33 -16.23 21.54
N LEU A 99 1.60 -15.20 22.33
CA LEU A 99 2.20 -15.32 23.65
C LEU A 99 1.17 -15.46 24.78
N PHE A 100 -0.13 -15.44 24.46
CA PHE A 100 -1.15 -15.77 25.45
C PHE A 100 -1.30 -17.30 25.59
N PRO A 101 -1.47 -17.82 26.82
CA PRO A 101 -1.62 -19.26 27.03
C PRO A 101 -2.79 -19.82 26.22
N GLU A 102 -2.58 -21.00 25.64
CA GLU A 102 -3.63 -21.71 24.90
C GLU A 102 -4.86 -21.96 25.79
N GLY A 103 -6.04 -21.67 25.26
CA GLY A 103 -7.31 -21.80 25.97
C GLY A 103 -7.71 -20.59 26.81
N PHE A 104 -6.81 -19.64 27.08
CA PHE A 104 -7.13 -18.43 27.84
C PHE A 104 -8.22 -17.62 27.12
N LYS A 105 -9.32 -17.30 27.82
CA LYS A 105 -10.55 -16.74 27.22
C LYS A 105 -11.09 -15.49 27.93
N ASN A 106 -10.38 -14.96 28.91
CA ASN A 106 -10.76 -13.67 29.48
C ASN A 106 -10.56 -12.56 28.44
N GLU A 107 -11.51 -11.64 28.37
CA GLU A 107 -11.45 -10.50 27.44
C GLU A 107 -10.32 -9.56 27.83
N ILE A 108 -9.46 -9.27 26.86
CA ILE A 108 -8.32 -8.36 27.01
C ILE A 108 -8.45 -7.23 26.02
N GLN A 109 -8.23 -6.02 26.52
CA GLN A 109 -8.15 -4.83 25.69
C GLN A 109 -6.81 -4.14 25.91
N VAL A 110 -6.13 -3.85 24.80
CA VAL A 110 -4.90 -3.07 24.75
C VAL A 110 -5.21 -1.77 24.01
N PHE A 111 -4.99 -0.63 24.66
CA PHE A 111 -5.06 0.68 24.03
C PHE A 111 -3.68 1.28 23.94
N ILE A 112 -3.33 1.81 22.77
CA ILE A 112 -2.13 2.60 22.53
C ILE A 112 -2.57 3.98 22.04
N TYR A 113 -2.17 5.03 22.76
CA TYR A 113 -2.39 6.41 22.35
C TYR A 113 -1.07 7.07 21.98
N VAL A 114 -1.00 7.66 20.79
CA VAL A 114 0.07 8.61 20.46
C VAL A 114 -0.31 9.96 21.05
N LEU A 115 0.48 10.41 22.03
CA LEU A 115 0.21 11.63 22.80
C LEU A 115 1.06 12.82 22.34
N SER A 116 2.23 12.54 21.76
CA SER A 116 3.15 13.51 21.17
C SER A 116 3.81 12.86 19.96
N ALA A 117 3.94 13.59 18.86
CA ALA A 117 4.62 13.15 17.64
C ALA A 117 5.61 14.24 17.22
N ASP A 118 6.89 13.87 17.11
CA ASP A 118 7.97 14.80 16.84
C ASP A 118 8.30 14.97 15.35
N GLN A 119 7.56 14.29 14.47
CA GLN A 119 7.73 14.31 13.02
C GLN A 119 9.12 13.81 12.56
N GLU A 120 9.82 13.08 13.42
CA GLU A 120 11.06 12.39 13.11
C GLU A 120 10.91 10.88 13.36
N ASN A 121 10.27 10.50 14.46
CA ASN A 121 10.21 9.15 14.97
C ASN A 121 8.80 8.55 14.84
N ASP A 122 8.70 7.44 14.11
CA ASP A 122 7.49 6.64 14.01
C ASP A 122 7.12 6.03 15.39
N ALA A 123 5.83 6.07 15.72
CA ALA A 123 5.29 5.68 17.00
C ALA A 123 4.84 4.20 17.05
N ASP A 124 4.73 3.53 15.91
CA ASP A 124 4.17 2.18 15.79
C ASP A 124 4.93 1.13 16.63
N VAL A 125 6.26 1.03 16.45
CA VAL A 125 7.14 0.08 17.15
C VAL A 125 7.30 0.42 18.63
N LEU A 126 7.16 1.70 18.96
CA LEU A 126 7.11 2.17 20.35
C LEU A 126 5.84 1.67 21.03
N GLY A 127 4.72 1.69 20.31
CA GLY A 127 3.43 1.16 20.76
C GLY A 127 3.51 -0.31 21.16
N VAL A 128 4.16 -1.16 20.34
CA VAL A 128 4.36 -2.58 20.65
C VAL A 128 5.17 -2.76 21.94
N THR A 129 6.29 -2.04 22.05
CA THR A 129 7.19 -2.15 23.20
C THR A 129 6.52 -1.66 24.50
N ALA A 130 5.76 -0.57 24.43
CA ALA A 130 4.98 -0.06 25.54
C ALA A 130 3.84 -1.03 25.94
N ALA A 131 3.15 -1.64 24.97
CA ALA A 131 2.10 -2.62 25.22
C ALA A 131 2.64 -3.89 25.88
N SER A 132 3.81 -4.35 25.45
CA SER A 132 4.55 -5.46 26.06
C SER A 132 4.92 -5.18 27.51
N ALA A 133 5.49 -4.00 27.82
CA ALA A 133 5.78 -3.60 29.20
C ALA A 133 4.50 -3.52 30.06
N ALA A 134 3.41 -2.96 29.51
CA ALA A 134 2.12 -2.90 30.18
C ALA A 134 1.53 -4.30 30.47
N LEU A 135 1.64 -5.25 29.53
CA LEU A 135 1.22 -6.64 29.71
C LEU A 135 2.04 -7.34 30.78
N ASP A 136 3.37 -7.19 30.75
CA ASP A 136 4.28 -7.82 31.71
C ASP A 136 3.98 -7.36 33.15
N MET A 137 3.72 -6.07 33.35
CA MET A 137 3.32 -5.52 34.66
C MET A 137 1.93 -5.98 35.12
N SER A 138 1.05 -6.34 34.20
CA SER A 138 -0.34 -6.65 34.52
C SER A 138 -0.52 -8.01 35.19
N LYS A 139 -1.71 -8.24 35.74
CA LYS A 139 -2.14 -9.55 36.24
C LYS A 139 -2.40 -10.59 35.14
N VAL A 140 -2.28 -10.24 33.86
CA VAL A 140 -2.62 -11.15 32.75
C VAL A 140 -1.56 -12.25 32.60
N PRO A 141 -1.94 -13.55 32.47
CA PRO A 141 -1.02 -14.62 32.13
C PRO A 141 -0.55 -14.46 30.70
N TRP A 142 0.74 -14.22 30.51
CA TRP A 142 1.32 -13.88 29.21
C TRP A 142 2.81 -14.26 29.17
N ASN A 143 3.24 -14.89 28.08
CA ASN A 143 4.58 -15.49 27.91
C ASN A 143 5.58 -14.53 27.23
N GLY A 144 5.39 -13.22 27.36
CA GLY A 144 6.40 -12.24 26.94
C GLY A 144 7.57 -12.13 27.94
N PRO A 145 8.32 -11.01 27.93
CA PRO A 145 8.11 -9.80 27.15
C PRO A 145 8.66 -9.88 25.72
N ILE A 146 8.17 -8.98 24.87
CA ILE A 146 8.72 -8.69 23.53
C ILE A 146 9.04 -7.20 23.37
N ALA A 147 9.81 -6.85 22.36
CA ALA A 147 9.95 -5.48 21.89
C ALA A 147 9.85 -5.44 20.37
N ALA A 148 9.66 -4.25 19.81
CA ALA A 148 9.69 -4.05 18.36
C ALA A 148 10.67 -2.95 17.99
N VAL A 149 11.27 -3.10 16.81
CA VAL A 149 12.16 -2.13 16.18
C VAL A 149 11.84 -2.04 14.70
N ARG A 150 12.14 -0.89 14.11
CA ARG A 150 12.14 -0.67 12.67
C ARG A 150 13.58 -0.70 12.17
N VAL A 151 13.82 -1.34 11.03
CA VAL A 151 15.15 -1.45 10.43
C VAL A 151 15.11 -0.84 9.04
N GLY A 152 16.00 0.12 8.81
CA GLY A 152 16.27 0.68 7.49
C GLY A 152 17.72 0.46 7.07
N ARG A 153 18.03 0.75 5.81
CA ARG A 153 19.38 0.70 5.25
C ARG A 153 19.60 1.85 4.27
N VAL A 154 20.48 2.76 4.63
CA VAL A 154 20.83 3.95 3.84
C VAL A 154 22.28 3.82 3.39
N GLU A 155 22.53 3.91 2.08
CA GLU A 155 23.87 3.76 1.50
C GLU A 155 24.60 2.48 1.97
N GLY A 156 23.86 1.39 2.17
CA GLY A 156 24.36 0.11 2.67
C GLY A 156 24.58 0.01 4.18
N ALA A 157 24.41 1.10 4.94
CA ALA A 157 24.50 1.11 6.39
C ALA A 157 23.14 0.81 7.04
N TRP A 158 23.10 -0.22 7.89
CA TRP A 158 21.89 -0.60 8.64
C TRP A 158 21.62 0.33 9.81
N ILE A 159 20.38 0.80 9.93
CA ILE A 159 19.93 1.78 10.93
C ILE A 159 18.76 1.18 11.72
N LEU A 160 18.83 1.28 13.05
CA LEU A 160 17.72 0.94 13.96
C LEU A 160 16.85 2.18 14.20
N ASN A 161 15.53 1.98 14.14
CA ASN A 161 14.49 3.00 14.20
C ASN A 161 14.86 4.25 13.39
N PRO A 162 15.11 4.13 12.08
CA PRO A 162 15.43 5.29 11.25
C PRO A 162 14.35 6.38 11.37
N THR A 163 14.74 7.64 11.24
CA THR A 163 13.75 8.73 11.17
C THR A 163 12.99 8.69 9.85
N PHE A 164 11.85 9.38 9.75
CA PHE A 164 11.12 9.52 8.47
C PHE A 164 12.03 10.02 7.34
N GLN A 165 12.89 11.01 7.63
CA GLN A 165 13.84 11.58 6.65
C GLN A 165 14.93 10.58 6.25
N GLN A 166 15.33 9.68 7.15
CA GLN A 166 16.28 8.62 6.80
C GLN A 166 15.61 7.52 5.95
N LEU A 167 14.33 7.23 6.20
CA LEU A 167 13.57 6.25 5.43
C LEU A 167 13.39 6.64 3.97
N GLU A 168 13.33 7.94 3.64
CA GLU A 168 13.28 8.43 2.25
C GLU A 168 14.46 7.97 1.40
N PHE A 169 15.63 7.74 2.03
CA PHE A 169 16.85 7.26 1.37
C PHE A 169 17.11 5.77 1.64
N SER A 170 16.18 5.09 2.28
CA SER A 170 16.31 3.69 2.67
C SER A 170 15.84 2.76 1.56
N ASP A 171 16.62 1.72 1.27
CA ASP A 171 16.21 0.67 0.33
C ASP A 171 15.39 -0.45 0.98
N VAL A 172 15.16 -0.35 2.30
CA VAL A 172 14.33 -1.29 3.07
C VAL A 172 13.65 -0.58 4.23
N ASP A 173 12.44 -1.00 4.53
CA ASP A 173 11.71 -0.58 5.70
C ASP A 173 11.02 -1.79 6.32
N MET A 174 11.54 -2.26 7.45
CA MET A 174 11.09 -3.51 8.06
C MET A 174 10.86 -3.33 9.56
N VAL A 175 9.62 -3.54 9.97
CA VAL A 175 9.21 -3.66 11.37
C VAL A 175 9.40 -5.12 11.81
N VAL A 176 10.09 -5.30 12.92
CA VAL A 176 10.39 -6.60 13.49
C VAL A 176 10.07 -6.56 14.98
N SER A 177 9.31 -7.54 15.46
CA SER A 177 9.09 -7.77 16.88
C SER A 177 9.57 -9.15 17.30
N GLY A 178 10.02 -9.25 18.55
CA GLY A 178 10.60 -10.48 19.05
C GLY A 178 10.85 -10.47 20.55
N SER A 179 11.09 -11.66 21.08
CA SER A 179 11.65 -11.87 22.42
C SER A 179 13.17 -11.71 22.39
N ARG A 180 13.83 -11.98 23.51
CA ARG A 180 15.30 -11.88 23.63
C ARG A 180 16.04 -12.76 22.63
N ASP A 181 15.46 -13.89 22.27
CA ASP A 181 16.12 -14.96 21.51
C ASP A 181 15.34 -15.45 20.28
N SER A 182 14.13 -14.93 20.03
CA SER A 182 13.30 -15.33 18.89
C SER A 182 12.57 -14.13 18.29
N ILE A 183 12.48 -14.12 16.96
CA ILE A 183 11.57 -13.23 16.25
C ILE A 183 10.15 -13.80 16.33
N VAL A 184 9.17 -12.92 16.45
CA VAL A 184 7.75 -13.26 16.51
C VAL A 184 7.03 -12.77 15.27
N MET A 185 7.29 -11.54 14.82
CA MET A 185 6.60 -10.96 13.69
C MET A 185 7.55 -10.09 12.87
N VAL A 186 7.40 -10.17 11.55
CA VAL A 186 8.08 -9.31 10.58
C VAL A 186 7.02 -8.72 9.65
N GLU A 187 7.16 -7.44 9.34
CA GLU A 187 6.41 -6.78 8.27
C GLU A 187 7.30 -5.71 7.64
N GLY A 188 7.49 -5.75 6.33
CA GLY A 188 8.35 -4.77 5.68
C GLY A 188 8.26 -4.76 4.16
N GLY A 189 8.90 -3.75 3.58
CA GLY A 189 9.07 -3.54 2.15
C GLY A 189 10.52 -3.25 1.83
N ALA A 190 10.88 -3.45 0.57
CA ALA A 190 12.24 -3.21 0.11
C ALA A 190 12.27 -2.86 -1.38
N LEU A 191 13.36 -2.25 -1.82
CA LEU A 191 13.65 -1.97 -3.23
C LEU A 191 14.51 -3.11 -3.80
N GLU A 192 13.91 -4.29 -3.91
CA GLU A 192 14.54 -5.51 -4.46
C GLU A 192 15.78 -5.99 -3.68
N LEU A 193 15.69 -6.09 -2.36
CA LEU A 193 16.75 -6.68 -1.53
C LEU A 193 16.86 -8.20 -1.72
N THR A 194 18.07 -8.74 -1.66
CA THR A 194 18.28 -10.19 -1.72
C THR A 194 17.89 -10.87 -0.39
N GLU A 195 17.56 -12.16 -0.45
CA GLU A 195 17.17 -12.94 0.74
C GLU A 195 18.24 -12.91 1.86
N PRO A 196 19.57 -13.00 1.58
CA PRO A 196 20.59 -12.85 2.62
C PRO A 196 20.62 -11.46 3.26
N GLU A 197 20.32 -10.39 2.52
CA GLU A 197 20.24 -9.03 3.07
C GLU A 197 19.04 -8.88 3.98
N ILE A 198 17.89 -9.48 3.65
CA ILE A 198 16.73 -9.54 4.56
C ILE A 198 17.11 -10.23 5.86
N VAL A 199 17.76 -11.40 5.81
CA VAL A 199 18.26 -12.09 7.02
C VAL A 199 19.20 -11.18 7.82
N LYS A 200 20.08 -10.43 7.15
CA LYS A 200 20.97 -9.49 7.81
C LYS A 200 20.21 -8.38 8.56
N GLY A 201 19.15 -7.85 7.96
CA GLY A 201 18.25 -6.89 8.61
C GLY A 201 17.60 -7.46 9.87
N LEU A 202 17.17 -8.73 9.82
CA LEU A 202 16.60 -9.42 10.98
C LEU A 202 17.61 -9.63 12.11
N GLU A 203 18.87 -9.93 11.80
CA GLU A 203 19.95 -10.00 12.80
C GLU A 203 20.20 -8.64 13.49
N VAL A 204 20.12 -7.54 12.73
CA VAL A 204 20.25 -6.18 13.27
C VAL A 204 19.06 -5.87 14.17
N ALA A 205 17.84 -6.22 13.74
CA ALA A 205 16.64 -6.05 14.55
C ALA A 205 16.76 -6.75 15.91
N GLN A 206 17.22 -8.01 15.92
CA GLN A 206 17.36 -8.79 17.15
C GLN A 206 18.27 -8.12 18.19
N LYS A 207 19.30 -7.38 17.75
CA LYS A 207 20.17 -6.62 18.66
C LYS A 207 19.40 -5.47 19.33
N GLY A 208 18.65 -4.70 18.54
CA GLY A 208 17.85 -3.59 19.06
C GLY A 208 16.74 -4.06 20.00
N ILE A 209 16.06 -5.18 19.66
CA ILE A 209 15.04 -5.80 20.50
C ILE A 209 15.59 -6.15 21.89
N ARG A 210 16.79 -6.75 21.96
CA ARG A 210 17.44 -7.09 23.25
C ARG A 210 17.68 -5.86 24.12
N GLU A 211 18.16 -4.77 23.52
CA GLU A 211 18.44 -3.52 24.24
C GLU A 211 17.16 -2.89 24.81
N LEU A 212 16.07 -2.87 24.04
CA LEU A 212 14.77 -2.40 24.50
C LEU A 212 14.18 -3.28 25.61
N LEU A 213 14.34 -4.60 25.50
CA LEU A 213 13.91 -5.55 26.52
C LEU A 213 14.68 -5.37 27.83
N ASP A 214 15.98 -5.10 27.77
CA ASP A 214 16.78 -4.82 28.97
C ASP A 214 16.31 -3.54 29.67
N ALA A 215 15.94 -2.49 28.92
CA ALA A 215 15.35 -1.27 29.48
C ALA A 215 13.96 -1.52 30.10
N ALA A 216 13.09 -2.29 29.42
CA ALA A 216 11.77 -2.65 29.92
C ALA A 216 11.85 -3.53 31.18
N ALA A 217 12.79 -4.47 31.23
CA ALA A 217 13.00 -5.36 32.39
C ALA A 217 13.34 -4.57 33.66
N GLU A 218 14.14 -3.50 33.55
CA GLU A 218 14.43 -2.62 34.68
C GLU A 218 13.18 -1.89 35.18
N LEU A 219 12.33 -1.41 34.27
CA LEU A 219 11.10 -0.73 34.62
C LEU A 219 10.20 -1.67 35.43
N VAL A 220 9.90 -2.85 34.89
CA VAL A 220 8.86 -3.77 35.41
C VAL A 220 9.25 -4.50 36.69
N ALA A 221 10.54 -4.60 37.04
CA ALA A 221 11.06 -5.46 38.12
C ALA A 221 10.27 -5.40 39.44
N ASP A 222 9.83 -4.21 39.87
CA ASP A 222 9.12 -3.99 41.14
C ASP A 222 7.64 -3.60 40.94
N MET A 223 7.13 -3.69 39.72
CA MET A 223 5.78 -3.24 39.36
C MET A 223 4.87 -4.35 38.84
N ARG A 224 5.38 -5.58 38.74
CA ARG A 224 4.58 -6.75 38.36
C ARG A 224 3.52 -7.04 39.39
N GLN A 225 2.29 -7.14 38.93
CA GLN A 225 1.20 -7.70 39.71
C GLN A 225 1.28 -9.23 39.73
N PRO A 226 0.79 -9.89 40.79
CA PRO A 226 0.57 -11.33 40.77
C PRO A 226 -0.31 -11.69 39.57
N LYS A 227 0.11 -12.71 38.81
CA LYS A 227 -0.68 -13.20 37.68
C LYS A 227 -1.99 -13.80 38.20
N MET A 228 -3.09 -13.52 37.51
CA MET A 228 -4.38 -14.09 37.84
C MET A 228 -4.34 -15.60 37.67
N GLU A 229 -5.04 -16.31 38.55
CA GLU A 229 -5.17 -17.75 38.43
C GLU A 229 -6.02 -18.10 37.22
N TRP A 230 -5.55 -19.10 36.48
CA TRP A 230 -6.20 -19.64 35.30
C TRP A 230 -5.80 -21.11 35.19
N ALA A 231 -6.74 -21.93 34.72
CA ALA A 231 -6.48 -23.31 34.37
C ALA A 231 -7.08 -23.61 33.00
N LYS A 232 -6.31 -24.28 32.14
CA LYS A 232 -6.83 -24.80 30.88
C LYS A 232 -7.90 -25.84 31.20
N VAL A 233 -9.09 -25.66 30.63
CA VAL A 233 -10.17 -26.64 30.74
C VAL A 233 -9.85 -27.77 29.78
N GLU A 234 -9.43 -28.90 30.32
CA GLU A 234 -9.13 -30.10 29.55
C GLU A 234 -10.36 -31.00 29.43
N PRO A 235 -10.63 -31.60 28.25
CA PRO A 235 -11.68 -32.60 28.10
C PRO A 235 -11.45 -33.82 29.00
N ALA A 236 -12.54 -34.50 29.37
CA ALA A 236 -12.45 -35.74 30.16
C ALA A 236 -11.62 -36.81 29.44
N ALA A 237 -10.66 -37.44 30.14
CA ALA A 237 -9.72 -38.38 29.54
C ALA A 237 -10.40 -39.59 28.86
N GLU A 238 -11.50 -40.10 29.43
CA GLU A 238 -12.31 -41.16 28.81
C GLU A 238 -12.95 -40.72 27.49
N LEU A 239 -13.48 -39.49 27.44
CA LEU A 239 -14.02 -38.91 26.21
C LEU A 239 -12.93 -38.81 25.14
N VAL A 240 -11.75 -38.29 25.51
CA VAL A 240 -10.61 -38.17 24.59
C VAL A 240 -10.24 -39.54 24.02
N ALA A 241 -10.12 -40.57 24.86
CA ALA A 241 -9.79 -41.92 24.43
C ALA A 241 -10.86 -42.49 23.47
N ARG A 242 -12.14 -42.27 23.77
CA ARG A 242 -13.24 -42.77 22.96
C ARG A 242 -13.33 -42.08 21.61
N VAL A 243 -13.19 -40.75 21.58
CA VAL A 243 -13.15 -39.96 20.34
C VAL A 243 -11.98 -40.39 19.47
N LYS A 244 -10.78 -40.56 20.03
CA LYS A 244 -9.61 -41.04 19.27
C LYS A 244 -9.86 -42.37 18.58
N ALA A 245 -10.39 -43.35 19.29
CA ALA A 245 -10.68 -44.67 18.75
C ALA A 245 -11.68 -44.65 17.57
N LEU A 246 -12.62 -43.69 17.55
CA LEU A 246 -13.62 -43.56 16.49
C LEU A 246 -13.16 -42.64 15.34
N ALA A 247 -12.35 -41.63 15.64
CA ALA A 247 -12.01 -40.55 14.72
C ALA A 247 -10.69 -40.79 13.96
N GLU A 248 -9.63 -41.26 14.62
CA GLU A 248 -8.27 -41.32 14.04
C GLU A 248 -8.22 -42.01 12.66
N PRO A 249 -8.83 -43.20 12.46
CA PRO A 249 -8.80 -43.86 11.15
C PRO A 249 -9.54 -43.07 10.06
N ARG A 250 -10.64 -42.41 10.42
CA ARG A 250 -11.55 -41.71 9.50
C ARG A 250 -11.06 -40.29 9.17
N ILE A 251 -10.36 -39.64 10.11
CA ILE A 251 -9.73 -38.33 9.90
C ILE A 251 -8.63 -38.44 8.85
N ALA A 252 -7.80 -39.49 8.91
CA ALA A 252 -6.75 -39.70 7.91
C ALA A 252 -7.32 -39.82 6.48
N GLU A 253 -8.43 -40.52 6.30
CA GLU A 253 -9.12 -40.62 5.01
C GLU A 253 -9.69 -39.26 4.56
N ALA A 254 -10.41 -38.56 5.46
CA ALA A 254 -11.02 -37.27 5.15
C ALA A 254 -10.01 -36.18 4.82
N LEU A 255 -8.85 -36.16 5.50
CA LEU A 255 -7.79 -35.17 5.31
C LEU A 255 -7.17 -35.24 3.92
N ASN A 256 -7.14 -36.41 3.30
CA ASN A 256 -6.53 -36.64 1.98
C ASN A 256 -7.51 -36.42 0.82
N LEU A 257 -8.71 -35.88 1.09
CA LEU A 257 -9.59 -35.40 0.03
C LEU A 257 -8.99 -34.13 -0.60
N PRO A 258 -8.86 -34.08 -1.95
CA PRO A 258 -8.16 -33.01 -2.64
C PRO A 258 -8.91 -31.66 -2.53
N GLU A 259 -10.24 -31.69 -2.65
CA GLU A 259 -11.06 -30.50 -2.66
C GLU A 259 -11.38 -30.00 -1.24
N LYS A 260 -11.16 -28.70 -1.00
CA LYS A 260 -11.42 -28.06 0.30
C LYS A 260 -12.86 -28.27 0.79
N ALA A 261 -13.82 -28.10 -0.10
CA ALA A 261 -15.24 -28.22 0.24
C ALA A 261 -15.60 -29.65 0.67
N GLU A 262 -15.10 -30.65 -0.05
CA GLU A 262 -15.33 -32.07 0.26
C GLU A 262 -14.67 -32.45 1.58
N ARG A 263 -13.43 -32.02 1.82
CA ARG A 263 -12.74 -32.23 3.10
C ARG A 263 -13.52 -31.62 4.27
N THR A 264 -13.98 -30.37 4.11
CA THR A 264 -14.76 -29.67 5.14
C THR A 264 -16.07 -30.41 5.44
N GLN A 265 -16.78 -30.87 4.40
CA GLN A 265 -18.02 -31.61 4.56
C GLN A 265 -17.80 -32.98 5.21
N ALA A 266 -16.74 -33.70 4.82
CA ALA A 266 -16.39 -35.00 5.38
C ALA A 266 -16.05 -34.90 6.87
N LEU A 267 -15.23 -33.92 7.27
CA LEU A 267 -14.90 -33.66 8.67
C LEU A 267 -16.12 -33.23 9.49
N ALA A 268 -17.00 -32.39 8.93
CA ALA A 268 -18.24 -31.99 9.60
C ALA A 268 -19.20 -33.18 9.80
N ALA A 269 -19.35 -34.04 8.79
CA ALA A 269 -20.17 -35.25 8.88
C ALA A 269 -19.59 -36.25 9.89
N LEU A 270 -18.27 -36.41 9.92
CA LEU A 270 -17.57 -37.24 10.90
C LEU A 270 -17.82 -36.73 12.32
N LYS A 271 -17.69 -35.41 12.53
CA LYS A 271 -17.97 -34.75 13.81
C LYS A 271 -19.41 -34.98 14.28
N SER A 272 -20.41 -34.77 13.42
CA SER A 272 -21.82 -35.04 13.77
C SER A 272 -22.03 -36.51 14.15
N THR A 273 -21.48 -37.43 13.35
CA THR A 273 -21.61 -38.87 13.58
C THR A 273 -21.03 -39.28 14.94
N ILE A 274 -19.84 -38.78 15.28
CA ILE A 274 -19.19 -39.10 16.57
C ILE A 274 -19.94 -38.45 17.73
N GLN A 275 -20.41 -37.21 17.57
CA GLN A 275 -21.24 -36.56 18.59
C GLN A 275 -22.53 -37.35 18.87
N GLU A 276 -23.21 -37.83 17.83
CA GLU A 276 -24.42 -38.66 17.99
C GLU A 276 -24.13 -39.99 18.69
N GLN A 277 -23.03 -40.66 18.34
CA GLN A 277 -22.64 -41.92 18.99
C GLN A 277 -22.29 -41.75 20.47
N LEU A 278 -21.66 -40.62 20.82
CA LEU A 278 -21.20 -40.35 22.18
C LEU A 278 -22.22 -39.60 23.03
N ALA A 279 -23.35 -39.16 22.47
CA ALA A 279 -24.36 -38.39 23.19
C ALA A 279 -24.96 -39.15 24.39
N ALA A 280 -25.09 -40.47 24.28
CA ALA A 280 -25.59 -41.30 25.38
C ALA A 280 -24.52 -41.55 26.46
N GLU A 281 -23.25 -41.64 26.08
CA GLU A 281 -22.12 -41.92 26.98
C GLU A 281 -21.61 -40.65 27.69
N PHE A 282 -21.66 -39.48 27.02
CA PHE A 282 -21.10 -38.21 27.48
C PHE A 282 -22.04 -37.01 27.21
N PRO A 283 -23.27 -36.97 27.76
CA PRO A 283 -24.27 -35.96 27.42
C PRO A 283 -23.84 -34.51 27.72
N ASP A 284 -23.05 -34.30 28.77
CA ASP A 284 -22.61 -32.96 29.21
C ASP A 284 -21.31 -32.46 28.54
N ASN A 285 -20.59 -33.34 27.82
CA ASN A 285 -19.27 -33.05 27.23
C ASN A 285 -19.27 -33.07 25.69
N LEU A 286 -20.44 -33.08 25.04
CA LEU A 286 -20.54 -33.12 23.58
C LEU A 286 -19.88 -31.92 22.89
N LYS A 287 -19.77 -30.78 23.58
CA LYS A 287 -19.06 -29.58 23.10
C LYS A 287 -17.56 -29.81 22.98
N ASP A 288 -17.00 -30.70 23.79
CA ASP A 288 -15.56 -31.00 23.83
C ASP A 288 -15.15 -31.97 22.72
N VAL A 289 -16.08 -32.76 22.17
CA VAL A 289 -15.84 -33.65 21.01
C VAL A 289 -15.26 -32.88 19.83
N ALA A 290 -15.74 -31.65 19.61
CA ALA A 290 -15.24 -30.75 18.58
C ALA A 290 -13.74 -30.47 18.74
N ALA A 291 -13.33 -30.05 19.93
CA ALA A 291 -11.96 -29.69 20.24
C ALA A 291 -11.02 -30.90 20.14
N VAL A 292 -11.48 -32.08 20.59
CA VAL A 292 -10.68 -33.31 20.49
C VAL A 292 -10.49 -33.73 19.02
N ILE A 293 -11.53 -33.63 18.18
CA ILE A 293 -11.40 -33.91 16.73
C ILE A 293 -10.42 -32.94 16.07
N GLU A 294 -10.52 -31.65 16.37
CA GLU A 294 -9.61 -30.61 15.86
C GLU A 294 -8.15 -30.87 16.30
N GLU A 295 -7.93 -31.33 17.53
CA GLU A 295 -6.60 -31.73 18.01
C GLU A 295 -6.07 -32.97 17.26
N ILE A 296 -6.92 -33.96 17.00
CA ILE A 296 -6.52 -35.15 16.21
C ILE A 296 -6.19 -34.75 14.78
N GLU A 297 -6.97 -33.86 14.16
CA GLU A 297 -6.71 -33.29 12.84
C GLU A 297 -5.33 -32.61 12.81
N TYR A 298 -5.06 -31.72 13.77
CA TYR A 298 -3.79 -31.03 13.94
C TYR A 298 -2.61 -32.01 14.01
N ARG A 299 -2.67 -33.01 14.89
CA ARG A 299 -1.58 -33.99 15.07
C ARG A 299 -1.39 -34.87 13.84
N THR A 300 -2.49 -35.34 13.23
CA THR A 300 -2.45 -36.24 12.07
C THR A 300 -1.82 -35.56 10.87
N MET A 301 -2.22 -34.31 10.58
CA MET A 301 -1.65 -33.54 9.48
C MET A 301 -0.16 -33.27 9.68
N ARG A 302 0.24 -32.86 10.89
CA ARG A 302 1.64 -32.55 11.20
C ARG A 302 2.54 -33.78 11.09
N GLU A 303 2.11 -34.91 11.64
CA GLU A 303 2.88 -36.14 11.52
C GLU A 303 2.97 -36.60 10.06
N GLN A 304 1.90 -36.47 9.27
CA GLN A 304 1.92 -36.75 7.83
C GLN A 304 2.99 -35.92 7.10
N VAL A 305 3.04 -34.60 7.34
CA VAL A 305 4.02 -33.71 6.71
C VAL A 305 5.45 -34.02 7.20
N LEU A 306 5.65 -34.20 8.50
CA LEU A 306 6.99 -34.39 9.09
C LEU A 306 7.59 -35.77 8.81
N SER A 307 6.78 -36.82 8.70
CA SER A 307 7.25 -38.20 8.51
C SER A 307 7.30 -38.62 7.05
N ARG A 308 6.27 -38.26 6.26
CA ARG A 308 6.13 -38.70 4.86
C ARG A 308 6.48 -37.61 3.85
N GLY A 309 6.51 -36.34 4.26
CA GLY A 309 6.69 -35.23 3.32
C GLY A 309 5.49 -35.02 2.39
N GLU A 310 4.34 -35.62 2.71
CA GLU A 310 3.11 -35.58 1.93
C GLU A 310 2.17 -34.52 2.51
N ARG A 311 1.50 -33.76 1.66
CA ARG A 311 0.51 -32.74 2.07
C ARG A 311 -0.92 -33.23 1.87
N VAL A 312 -1.87 -32.52 2.46
CA VAL A 312 -3.31 -32.87 2.43
C VAL A 312 -3.92 -32.87 1.03
N ASP A 313 -3.31 -32.17 0.07
CA ASP A 313 -3.72 -32.14 -1.33
C ASP A 313 -2.82 -33.01 -2.23
N GLY A 314 -1.99 -33.86 -1.64
CA GLY A 314 -1.10 -34.78 -2.36
C GLY A 314 0.19 -34.17 -2.92
N ARG A 315 0.44 -32.87 -2.71
CA ARG A 315 1.71 -32.24 -3.11
C ARG A 315 2.85 -32.63 -2.18
N ASP A 316 4.07 -32.51 -2.70
CA ASP A 316 5.27 -32.45 -1.87
C ASP A 316 5.43 -31.05 -1.21
N LEU A 317 6.50 -30.89 -0.43
CA LEU A 317 6.79 -29.67 0.32
C LEU A 317 7.19 -28.46 -0.56
N ALA A 318 7.58 -28.69 -1.82
CA ALA A 318 8.16 -27.66 -2.70
C ALA A 318 7.22 -27.23 -3.83
N THR A 319 6.22 -28.04 -4.15
CA THR A 319 5.36 -27.84 -5.31
C THR A 319 4.35 -26.71 -5.11
N VAL A 320 4.38 -25.74 -6.03
CA VAL A 320 3.37 -24.67 -6.15
C VAL A 320 2.11 -25.25 -6.82
N ARG A 321 0.92 -24.80 -6.39
CA ARG A 321 -0.35 -25.23 -7.02
C ARG A 321 -0.41 -24.78 -8.49
N PRO A 322 -1.26 -25.43 -9.32
CA PRO A 322 -1.47 -25.00 -10.70
C PRO A 322 -1.86 -23.53 -10.79
N ILE A 323 -1.27 -22.80 -11.73
CA ILE A 323 -1.54 -21.37 -11.96
C ILE A 323 -2.14 -21.15 -13.34
N THR A 324 -3.16 -20.29 -13.40
CA THR A 324 -3.65 -19.69 -14.64
C THR A 324 -3.60 -18.17 -14.53
N CYS A 325 -3.27 -17.52 -15.65
CA CYS A 325 -3.17 -16.08 -15.76
C CYS A 325 -3.94 -15.63 -17.00
N GLU A 326 -4.96 -14.81 -16.80
CA GLU A 326 -5.72 -14.17 -17.88
C GLU A 326 -5.62 -12.65 -17.72
N VAL A 327 -5.43 -11.92 -18.83
CA VAL A 327 -5.29 -10.46 -18.85
C VAL A 327 -6.33 -9.84 -19.78
N GLY A 328 -6.73 -8.59 -19.52
CA GLY A 328 -7.76 -7.90 -20.31
C GLY A 328 -9.16 -8.52 -20.17
N VAL A 329 -9.44 -9.15 -19.02
CA VAL A 329 -10.70 -9.86 -18.74
C VAL A 329 -11.91 -8.95 -18.63
N LEU A 330 -11.72 -7.66 -18.26
CA LEU A 330 -12.79 -6.68 -18.15
C LEU A 330 -12.75 -5.69 -19.34
N PRO A 331 -13.82 -5.55 -20.14
CA PRO A 331 -13.79 -4.76 -21.38
C PRO A 331 -13.56 -3.25 -21.23
N ARG A 332 -13.84 -2.68 -20.05
CA ARG A 332 -13.91 -1.23 -19.81
C ARG A 332 -12.82 -0.69 -18.88
N THR A 333 -12.17 -1.56 -18.11
CA THR A 333 -11.10 -1.15 -17.19
C THR A 333 -9.86 -0.71 -17.96
N HIS A 334 -8.98 0.06 -17.32
CA HIS A 334 -7.74 0.46 -17.97
C HIS A 334 -6.77 -0.71 -18.08
N GLY A 335 -6.70 -1.54 -17.03
CA GLY A 335 -6.11 -2.88 -17.09
C GLY A 335 -6.86 -3.84 -16.18
N SER A 336 -6.81 -5.12 -16.49
CA SER A 336 -7.41 -6.17 -15.65
C SER A 336 -6.68 -7.49 -15.79
N ALA A 337 -6.71 -8.29 -14.72
CA ALA A 337 -6.20 -9.64 -14.72
C ALA A 337 -7.05 -10.56 -13.84
N LEU A 338 -7.22 -11.81 -14.25
CA LEU A 338 -7.71 -12.89 -13.41
C LEU A 338 -6.53 -13.83 -13.15
N PHE A 339 -6.05 -13.81 -11.91
CA PHE A 339 -4.98 -14.71 -11.46
C PHE A 339 -5.59 -15.81 -10.59
N THR A 340 -5.35 -17.06 -10.96
CA THR A 340 -5.80 -18.23 -10.18
C THR A 340 -4.60 -19.10 -9.84
N ARG A 341 -4.47 -19.50 -8.56
CA ARG A 341 -3.48 -20.45 -8.07
C ARG A 341 -4.17 -21.50 -7.20
N GLY A 342 -4.35 -22.70 -7.75
CA GLY A 342 -5.24 -23.71 -7.17
C GLY A 342 -6.62 -23.12 -6.89
N GLN A 343 -7.10 -23.28 -5.65
CA GLN A 343 -8.38 -22.74 -5.16
C GLN A 343 -8.24 -21.33 -4.57
N THR A 344 -7.42 -20.47 -5.19
CA THR A 344 -7.25 -19.07 -4.79
C THR A 344 -7.27 -18.19 -6.03
N GLN A 345 -8.29 -17.35 -6.14
CA GLN A 345 -8.55 -16.56 -7.34
C GLN A 345 -8.74 -15.09 -6.98
N ALA A 346 -8.00 -14.22 -7.68
CA ALA A 346 -8.09 -12.78 -7.55
C ALA A 346 -8.42 -12.16 -8.91
N LEU A 347 -9.55 -11.45 -8.98
CA LEU A 347 -9.85 -10.54 -10.07
C LEU A 347 -9.28 -9.17 -9.70
N VAL A 348 -8.33 -8.70 -10.49
CA VAL A 348 -7.63 -7.44 -10.22
C VAL A 348 -7.88 -6.46 -11.35
N SER A 349 -8.19 -5.21 -11.00
CA SER A 349 -8.39 -4.12 -11.96
C SER A 349 -7.49 -2.94 -11.63
N VAL A 350 -7.00 -2.28 -12.68
CA VAL A 350 -6.25 -1.03 -12.62
C VAL A 350 -7.10 0.09 -13.22
N THR A 351 -7.17 1.19 -12.49
CA THR A 351 -7.71 2.47 -12.95
C THR A 351 -6.62 3.52 -12.89
N LEU A 352 -6.52 4.33 -13.93
CA LEU A 352 -5.57 5.42 -14.08
C LEU A 352 -6.38 6.72 -13.99
N GLY A 353 -5.97 7.61 -13.09
CA GLY A 353 -6.59 8.89 -12.81
C GLY A 353 -5.59 10.04 -12.96
N THR A 354 -6.07 11.25 -12.69
CA THR A 354 -5.27 12.47 -12.74
C THR A 354 -4.87 12.92 -11.33
N VAL A 355 -4.23 14.08 -11.21
CA VAL A 355 -3.85 14.68 -9.92
C VAL A 355 -5.07 14.89 -9.01
N SER A 356 -6.27 15.14 -9.57
CA SER A 356 -7.48 15.35 -8.76
C SER A 356 -8.03 14.06 -8.13
N ASP A 357 -7.60 12.89 -8.60
CA ASP A 357 -7.95 11.58 -8.05
C ASP A 357 -7.01 11.15 -6.90
N GLU A 358 -5.97 11.93 -6.58
CA GLU A 358 -5.04 11.60 -5.50
C GLU A 358 -5.74 11.57 -4.13
N GLN A 359 -5.39 10.58 -3.32
CA GLN A 359 -5.93 10.48 -1.98
C GLN A 359 -5.21 11.47 -1.05
N ARG A 360 -5.95 12.41 -0.47
CA ARG A 360 -5.43 13.29 0.61
C ARG A 360 -5.30 12.51 1.91
N ILE A 361 -4.13 12.62 2.54
CA ILE A 361 -3.79 11.99 3.81
C ILE A 361 -3.51 13.08 4.84
N ASP A 362 -4.30 13.08 5.91
CA ASP A 362 -4.09 13.92 7.09
C ASP A 362 -3.47 13.05 8.19
N SER A 363 -2.12 12.99 8.20
CA SER A 363 -1.35 12.27 9.23
C SER A 363 -0.80 13.24 10.30
N ILE A 364 -0.50 12.71 11.48
CA ILE A 364 0.25 13.39 12.54
C ILE A 364 1.76 13.42 12.28
N ASP A 365 2.27 12.56 11.40
CA ASP A 365 3.72 12.44 11.12
C ASP A 365 4.26 13.63 10.33
N VAL A 366 3.37 14.36 9.67
CA VAL A 366 3.67 15.51 8.84
C VAL A 366 2.81 16.71 9.22
N ALA A 367 3.41 17.90 9.21
CA ALA A 367 2.72 19.14 9.55
C ALA A 367 1.59 19.46 8.55
N GLU A 368 1.85 19.21 7.27
CA GLU A 368 0.92 19.48 6.18
C GLU A 368 0.20 18.20 5.74
N GLU A 369 -0.95 18.37 5.09
CA GLU A 369 -1.61 17.24 4.44
C GLU A 369 -0.75 16.75 3.26
N THR A 370 -0.60 15.45 3.13
CA THR A 370 0.11 14.82 2.01
C THR A 370 -0.88 14.19 1.04
N THR A 371 -0.40 13.82 -0.14
CA THR A 371 -1.19 13.07 -1.12
C THR A 371 -0.58 11.72 -1.42
N LYS A 372 -1.44 10.78 -1.80
CA LYS A 372 -1.09 9.42 -2.18
C LYS A 372 -1.65 9.13 -3.57
N SER A 373 -0.74 8.99 -4.54
CA SER A 373 -1.07 8.75 -5.94
C SER A 373 -1.17 7.27 -6.31
N PHE A 374 -0.64 6.36 -5.48
CA PHE A 374 -0.80 4.92 -5.66
C PHE A 374 -1.66 4.33 -4.54
N MET A 375 -2.73 3.64 -4.89
CA MET A 375 -3.66 3.04 -3.93
C MET A 375 -3.96 1.60 -4.31
N LEU A 376 -3.92 0.69 -3.34
CA LEU A 376 -4.39 -0.69 -3.52
C LEU A 376 -5.50 -1.03 -2.52
N HIS A 377 -6.67 -1.32 -3.06
CA HIS A 377 -7.81 -1.79 -2.26
C HIS A 377 -7.99 -3.29 -2.43
N TYR A 378 -8.09 -3.99 -1.31
CA TYR A 378 -8.26 -5.43 -1.26
C TYR A 378 -9.64 -5.75 -0.65
N ASN A 379 -10.43 -6.56 -1.34
CA ASN A 379 -11.77 -6.96 -0.91
C ASN A 379 -11.87 -8.48 -0.75
N PHE A 380 -12.44 -8.91 0.38
CA PHE A 380 -12.59 -10.32 0.72
C PHE A 380 -14.07 -10.66 0.99
N PRO A 381 -14.89 -10.76 -0.07
CA PRO A 381 -16.31 -11.04 0.10
C PRO A 381 -16.54 -12.46 0.65
N PRO A 382 -17.61 -12.69 1.44
CA PRO A 382 -17.82 -13.98 2.12
C PRO A 382 -18.05 -15.17 1.18
N PHE A 383 -18.53 -14.93 -0.05
CA PHE A 383 -18.65 -16.00 -1.04
C PHE A 383 -17.29 -16.61 -1.43
N SER A 384 -16.18 -15.87 -1.26
CA SER A 384 -14.84 -16.37 -1.58
C SER A 384 -14.39 -17.55 -0.70
N THR A 385 -15.02 -17.73 0.47
CA THR A 385 -14.85 -18.88 1.36
C THR A 385 -16.10 -19.74 1.48
N GLY A 386 -17.17 -19.42 0.74
CA GLY A 386 -18.46 -20.13 0.82
C GLY A 386 -19.26 -19.83 2.10
N GLU A 387 -18.98 -18.71 2.76
CA GLU A 387 -19.61 -18.34 4.03
C GLU A 387 -20.74 -17.31 3.86
N VAL A 388 -21.56 -17.16 4.90
CA VAL A 388 -22.57 -16.08 5.00
C VAL A 388 -22.20 -15.19 6.18
N ARG A 389 -21.88 -13.92 5.93
CA ARG A 389 -21.62 -12.92 6.98
C ARG A 389 -22.12 -11.52 6.58
N PRO A 390 -22.58 -10.68 7.52
CA PRO A 390 -22.99 -9.33 7.21
C PRO A 390 -21.80 -8.46 6.78
N ILE A 391 -21.99 -7.64 5.74
CA ILE A 391 -20.98 -6.68 5.28
C ILE A 391 -21.09 -5.41 6.14
N ARG A 392 -20.03 -5.10 6.90
CA ARG A 392 -19.97 -3.96 7.85
C ARG A 392 -18.88 -2.93 7.49
N GLY A 393 -18.43 -2.94 6.24
CA GLY A 393 -17.27 -2.17 5.77
C GLY A 393 -16.00 -3.02 5.71
N THR A 394 -14.89 -2.37 5.33
CA THR A 394 -13.58 -3.01 5.16
C THR A 394 -13.04 -3.47 6.51
N SER A 395 -12.70 -4.75 6.62
CA SER A 395 -12.14 -5.32 7.84
C SER A 395 -10.66 -4.96 8.01
N ARG A 396 -10.16 -5.04 9.25
CA ARG A 396 -8.72 -4.87 9.55
C ARG A 396 -7.84 -5.80 8.70
N ARG A 397 -8.30 -7.03 8.43
CA ARG A 397 -7.53 -7.99 7.62
C ARG A 397 -7.44 -7.57 6.16
N GLU A 398 -8.52 -7.02 5.60
CA GLU A 398 -8.53 -6.50 4.24
C GLU A 398 -7.58 -5.33 4.08
N VAL A 399 -7.57 -4.37 5.02
CA VAL A 399 -6.60 -3.26 5.04
C VAL A 399 -5.17 -3.79 5.11
N GLY A 400 -4.88 -4.73 6.01
CA GLY A 400 -3.54 -5.31 6.16
C GLY A 400 -3.06 -6.09 4.93
N HIS A 401 -3.93 -6.88 4.29
CA HIS A 401 -3.58 -7.59 3.05
C HIS A 401 -3.38 -6.62 1.88
N GLY A 402 -4.20 -5.55 1.82
CA GLY A 402 -4.06 -4.47 0.85
C GLY A 402 -2.70 -3.78 0.97
N ALA A 403 -2.35 -3.32 2.18
CA ALA A 403 -1.07 -2.65 2.45
C ALA A 403 0.14 -3.54 2.11
N LEU A 404 0.07 -4.85 2.43
CA LEU A 404 1.13 -5.80 2.08
C LEU A 404 1.38 -5.88 0.57
N ALA A 405 0.30 -5.97 -0.21
CA ALA A 405 0.37 -6.05 -1.65
C ALA A 405 0.73 -4.70 -2.29
N GLU A 406 0.24 -3.60 -1.72
CA GLU A 406 0.57 -2.24 -2.14
C GLU A 406 2.07 -2.02 -2.05
N ARG A 407 2.66 -2.30 -0.87
CA ARG A 407 4.10 -2.17 -0.63
C ARG A 407 4.94 -2.98 -1.62
N ALA A 408 4.47 -4.18 -1.97
CA ALA A 408 5.16 -5.06 -2.93
C ALA A 408 5.20 -4.50 -4.36
N LEU A 409 4.15 -3.81 -4.80
CA LEU A 409 4.03 -3.27 -6.15
C LEU A 409 4.56 -1.84 -6.26
N GLN A 410 4.41 -1.04 -5.20
CA GLN A 410 4.88 0.34 -5.15
C GLN A 410 6.38 0.46 -5.42
N ALA A 411 7.17 -0.49 -4.91
CA ALA A 411 8.63 -0.56 -5.12
C ALA A 411 9.06 -0.65 -6.60
N LEU A 412 8.12 -0.96 -7.50
CA LEU A 412 8.38 -1.21 -8.93
C LEU A 412 7.72 -0.18 -9.84
N LEU A 413 6.98 0.78 -9.27
CA LEU A 413 6.34 1.84 -10.04
C LEU A 413 7.40 2.80 -10.60
N PRO A 414 7.15 3.35 -11.81
CA PRO A 414 7.96 4.43 -12.33
C PRO A 414 7.85 5.68 -11.42
N PRO A 415 8.89 6.53 -11.40
CA PRO A 415 8.77 7.87 -10.85
C PRO A 415 7.57 8.64 -11.42
N TYR A 416 6.93 9.47 -10.59
CA TYR A 416 5.70 10.18 -10.97
C TYR A 416 5.92 11.15 -12.14
N ASP A 417 7.08 11.80 -12.23
CA ASP A 417 7.44 12.69 -13.35
C ASP A 417 7.53 11.95 -14.70
N GLN A 418 7.85 10.66 -14.68
CA GLN A 418 7.90 9.80 -15.88
C GLN A 418 6.53 9.19 -16.22
N PHE A 419 5.68 8.99 -15.22
CA PHE A 419 4.34 8.45 -15.40
C PHE A 419 3.35 9.14 -14.46
N PRO A 420 2.87 10.35 -14.83
CA PRO A 420 2.14 11.26 -13.92
C PRO A 420 0.67 10.87 -13.74
N TYR A 421 0.44 9.61 -13.40
CA TYR A 421 -0.88 9.03 -13.22
C TYR A 421 -1.09 8.66 -11.76
N THR A 422 -2.27 9.01 -11.27
CA THR A 422 -2.82 8.37 -10.07
C THR A 422 -3.22 6.95 -10.43
N ILE A 423 -2.73 5.95 -9.71
CA ILE A 423 -2.96 4.54 -9.99
C ILE A 423 -3.78 3.95 -8.84
N ARG A 424 -4.96 3.41 -9.17
CA ARG A 424 -5.79 2.67 -8.24
C ARG A 424 -5.92 1.22 -8.67
N ILE A 425 -5.49 0.32 -7.79
CA ILE A 425 -5.70 -1.13 -7.92
C ILE A 425 -6.86 -1.54 -7.03
N VAL A 426 -7.74 -2.39 -7.55
CA VAL A 426 -8.73 -3.14 -6.76
C VAL A 426 -8.54 -4.61 -7.00
N SER A 427 -8.39 -5.37 -5.92
CA SER A 427 -8.36 -6.83 -5.95
C SER A 427 -9.59 -7.38 -5.25
N ASP A 428 -10.46 -8.01 -6.02
CA ASP A 428 -11.63 -8.74 -5.54
C ASP A 428 -11.29 -10.23 -5.49
N ILE A 429 -11.26 -10.79 -4.28
CA ILE A 429 -10.99 -12.22 -4.11
C ILE A 429 -12.26 -13.00 -4.42
N LEU A 430 -12.18 -13.87 -5.42
CA LEU A 430 -13.31 -14.67 -5.89
C LEU A 430 -13.34 -16.06 -5.26
N GLU A 431 -12.17 -16.59 -4.93
CA GLU A 431 -11.99 -17.88 -4.25
C GLU A 431 -10.76 -17.80 -3.33
N SER A 432 -10.81 -18.43 -2.16
CA SER A 432 -9.68 -18.41 -1.21
C SER A 432 -9.49 -19.74 -0.47
N ASN A 433 -8.35 -20.37 -0.78
CA ASN A 433 -7.80 -21.52 -0.06
C ASN A 433 -6.28 -21.33 0.17
N GLY A 434 -5.90 -20.13 0.62
CA GLY A 434 -4.53 -19.82 1.02
C GLY A 434 -3.91 -18.68 0.21
N SER A 435 -3.38 -17.69 0.94
CA SER A 435 -2.54 -16.62 0.38
C SER A 435 -3.16 -15.78 -0.75
N SER A 436 -4.42 -15.37 -0.58
CA SER A 436 -5.10 -14.43 -1.47
C SER A 436 -4.38 -13.07 -1.57
N SER A 437 -3.66 -12.63 -0.53
CA SER A 437 -2.82 -11.42 -0.60
C SER A 437 -1.69 -11.54 -1.64
N MET A 438 -1.06 -12.71 -1.78
CA MET A 438 -0.03 -12.92 -2.80
C MET A 438 -0.65 -13.12 -4.19
N ALA A 439 -1.85 -13.68 -4.28
CA ALA A 439 -2.61 -13.68 -5.55
C ALA A 439 -2.92 -12.24 -6.00
N THR A 440 -3.21 -11.33 -5.06
CA THR A 440 -3.36 -9.89 -5.34
C THR A 440 -2.07 -9.26 -5.88
N VAL A 441 -0.90 -9.60 -5.33
CA VAL A 441 0.38 -9.11 -5.89
C VAL A 441 0.55 -9.58 -7.34
N CYS A 442 0.40 -10.87 -7.59
CA CYS A 442 0.55 -11.43 -8.95
C CYS A 442 -0.47 -10.84 -9.94
N GLY A 443 -1.75 -10.79 -9.55
CA GLY A 443 -2.81 -10.21 -10.36
C GLY A 443 -2.64 -8.70 -10.56
N GLY A 444 -2.16 -7.98 -9.55
CA GLY A 444 -1.84 -6.55 -9.63
C GLY A 444 -0.70 -6.28 -10.59
N SER A 445 0.37 -7.08 -10.55
CA SER A 445 1.47 -7.00 -11.52
C SER A 445 0.97 -7.18 -12.96
N LEU A 446 0.16 -8.22 -13.21
CA LEU A 446 -0.41 -8.48 -14.54
C LEU A 446 -1.39 -7.38 -14.99
N ALA A 447 -2.22 -6.86 -14.08
CA ALA A 447 -3.16 -5.80 -14.39
C ALA A 447 -2.45 -4.47 -14.69
N LEU A 448 -1.32 -4.18 -14.03
CA LEU A 448 -0.46 -3.02 -14.33
C LEU A 448 0.17 -3.14 -15.72
N PHE A 449 0.65 -4.33 -16.08
CA PHE A 449 1.15 -4.61 -17.41
C PHE A 449 0.03 -4.44 -18.47
N ASP A 450 -1.15 -4.98 -18.20
CA ASP A 450 -2.33 -4.85 -19.07
C ASP A 450 -2.78 -3.39 -19.25
N ALA A 451 -2.65 -2.57 -18.20
CA ALA A 451 -2.92 -1.14 -18.25
C ALA A 451 -1.86 -0.32 -19.03
N GLY A 452 -0.71 -0.93 -19.35
CA GLY A 452 0.41 -0.26 -20.00
C GLY A 452 1.23 0.63 -19.05
N VAL A 453 1.16 0.37 -17.74
CA VAL A 453 2.01 1.07 -16.76
C VAL A 453 3.46 0.57 -16.93
N PRO A 454 4.46 1.46 -17.09
CA PRO A 454 5.85 1.08 -17.33
C PRO A 454 6.54 0.71 -16.01
N VAL A 455 6.04 -0.32 -15.34
CA VAL A 455 6.66 -0.88 -14.14
C VAL A 455 8.00 -1.56 -14.47
N LYS A 456 8.93 -1.54 -13.51
CA LYS A 456 10.30 -2.02 -13.71
C LYS A 456 10.39 -3.49 -14.13
N ALA A 457 9.58 -4.36 -13.52
CA ALA A 457 9.54 -5.79 -13.78
C ALA A 457 8.24 -6.44 -13.26
N SER A 458 7.99 -7.69 -13.64
CA SER A 458 6.94 -8.53 -13.04
C SER A 458 7.22 -8.78 -11.56
N CYS A 459 6.17 -8.74 -10.73
CA CYS A 459 6.22 -9.00 -9.29
C CYS A 459 5.32 -10.18 -8.94
N ALA A 460 5.87 -11.19 -8.26
CA ALA A 460 5.10 -12.34 -7.80
C ALA A 460 5.25 -12.52 -6.29
N GLY A 461 4.19 -13.05 -5.68
CA GLY A 461 4.15 -13.39 -4.27
C GLY A 461 3.95 -14.89 -4.03
N VAL A 462 4.57 -15.41 -2.97
CA VAL A 462 4.37 -16.77 -2.48
C VAL A 462 4.13 -16.75 -0.97
N ALA A 463 3.23 -17.61 -0.50
CA ALA A 463 3.12 -17.91 0.92
C ALA A 463 3.79 -19.23 1.23
N MET A 464 4.47 -19.24 2.35
CA MET A 464 5.29 -20.31 2.83
C MET A 464 4.85 -20.64 4.25
N GLY A 465 4.98 -21.89 4.64
CA GLY A 465 4.71 -22.33 6.01
C GLY A 465 5.85 -23.17 6.54
N LEU A 466 5.82 -23.37 7.85
CA LEU A 466 6.77 -24.24 8.52
C LEU A 466 6.08 -25.02 9.63
N ILE A 467 6.40 -26.30 9.70
CA ILE A 467 5.99 -27.20 10.77
C ILE A 467 7.27 -27.73 11.43
N LYS A 468 7.31 -27.66 12.76
CA LYS A 468 8.43 -28.08 13.59
C LYS A 468 7.94 -28.90 14.78
N GLU A 469 8.59 -30.03 15.02
CA GLU A 469 8.36 -30.83 16.23
C GLU A 469 9.68 -31.41 16.74
N GLY A 470 10.10 -30.95 17.92
CA GLY A 470 11.45 -31.19 18.41
C GLY A 470 12.49 -30.67 17.41
N ALA A 471 13.28 -31.60 16.86
CA ALA A 471 14.30 -31.33 15.85
C ALA A 471 13.82 -31.52 14.40
N ARG A 472 12.63 -32.11 14.17
CA ARG A 472 12.07 -32.31 12.83
C ARG A 472 11.51 -30.98 12.33
N VAL A 473 11.83 -30.60 11.10
CA VAL A 473 11.37 -29.35 10.46
C VAL A 473 10.96 -29.64 9.02
N ALA A 474 9.82 -29.11 8.60
CA ALA A 474 9.35 -29.12 7.22
C ALA A 474 8.95 -27.71 6.79
N VAL A 475 9.53 -27.24 5.68
CA VAL A 475 9.17 -25.96 5.04
C VAL A 475 8.23 -26.24 3.87
N LEU A 476 7.03 -25.67 3.93
CA LEU A 476 5.95 -25.84 2.97
C LEU A 476 5.89 -24.65 2.00
N THR A 477 5.81 -24.96 0.71
CA THR A 477 5.68 -23.96 -0.37
C THR A 477 4.23 -23.82 -0.82
N ASP A 478 3.76 -22.59 -0.99
CA ASP A 478 2.40 -22.27 -1.41
C ASP A 478 1.35 -22.96 -0.53
N ILE A 479 1.30 -22.52 0.73
CA ILE A 479 0.45 -23.11 1.77
C ILE A 479 -1.04 -22.93 1.52
N LEU A 480 -1.80 -23.95 1.92
CA LEU A 480 -3.25 -23.93 2.00
C LEU A 480 -3.75 -23.22 3.26
N GLY A 481 -5.02 -22.84 3.30
CA GLY A 481 -5.62 -22.26 4.51
C GLY A 481 -5.56 -23.19 5.74
N THR A 482 -5.70 -24.51 5.52
CA THR A 482 -5.57 -25.51 6.60
C THR A 482 -4.14 -25.58 7.13
N GLU A 483 -3.14 -25.50 6.26
CA GLU A 483 -1.72 -25.58 6.65
C GLU A 483 -1.25 -24.31 7.36
N ASP A 484 -1.78 -23.15 7.00
CA ASP A 484 -1.58 -21.86 7.70
C ASP A 484 -2.11 -21.94 9.14
N HIS A 485 -3.32 -22.47 9.32
CA HIS A 485 -3.94 -22.58 10.64
C HIS A 485 -3.13 -23.47 11.60
N LEU A 486 -2.59 -24.58 11.08
CA LEU A 486 -1.94 -25.62 11.87
C LEU A 486 -0.40 -25.53 11.87
N GLY A 487 0.18 -24.62 11.08
CA GLY A 487 1.61 -24.37 10.97
C GLY A 487 2.16 -23.46 12.07
N ASP A 488 3.44 -23.62 12.38
CA ASP A 488 4.16 -22.91 13.45
C ASP A 488 4.72 -21.56 13.01
N MET A 489 4.93 -21.40 11.71
CA MET A 489 5.25 -20.13 11.09
C MET A 489 4.58 -20.06 9.74
N ASP A 490 4.02 -18.90 9.42
CA ASP A 490 3.51 -18.57 8.11
C ASP A 490 4.17 -17.26 7.65
N PHE A 491 4.72 -17.27 6.44
CA PHE A 491 5.31 -16.07 5.89
C PHE A 491 5.01 -15.90 4.41
N LYS A 492 5.00 -14.64 3.99
CA LYS A 492 4.67 -14.18 2.65
C LYS A 492 5.85 -13.39 2.16
N VAL A 493 6.30 -13.71 0.95
CA VAL A 493 7.39 -13.00 0.28
C VAL A 493 6.91 -12.64 -1.10
N ALA A 494 7.05 -11.36 -1.45
CA ALA A 494 6.82 -10.86 -2.79
C ALA A 494 8.07 -10.17 -3.32
N GLY A 495 8.22 -10.17 -4.64
CA GLY A 495 9.35 -9.54 -5.29
C GLY A 495 9.49 -9.92 -6.75
N THR A 496 10.61 -9.50 -7.31
CA THR A 496 11.01 -9.76 -8.69
C THR A 496 12.02 -10.91 -8.74
N ARG A 497 12.65 -11.08 -9.90
CA ARG A 497 13.81 -11.98 -10.06
C ARG A 497 15.05 -11.46 -9.33
N GLU A 498 15.19 -10.14 -9.20
CA GLU A 498 16.36 -9.49 -8.60
C GLU A 498 16.31 -9.52 -7.07
N GLY A 499 15.13 -9.38 -6.48
CA GLY A 499 15.00 -9.40 -5.03
C GLY A 499 13.58 -9.30 -4.50
N VAL A 500 13.49 -9.22 -3.18
CA VAL A 500 12.29 -9.08 -2.37
C VAL A 500 11.84 -7.62 -2.38
N THR A 501 10.55 -7.39 -2.63
CA THR A 501 9.92 -6.07 -2.50
C THR A 501 9.03 -5.95 -1.28
N SER A 502 8.56 -7.07 -0.73
CA SER A 502 7.71 -7.09 0.45
C SER A 502 7.82 -8.42 1.18
N ILE A 503 7.82 -8.36 2.51
CA ILE A 503 7.90 -9.53 3.38
C ILE A 503 6.96 -9.37 4.57
N GLN A 504 6.30 -10.47 4.94
CA GLN A 504 5.51 -10.56 6.16
C GLN A 504 5.72 -11.93 6.77
N MET A 505 6.11 -12.01 8.04
CA MET A 505 6.29 -13.27 8.76
C MET A 505 5.50 -13.24 10.08
N ASP A 506 4.84 -14.35 10.39
CA ASP A 506 4.20 -14.61 11.68
C ASP A 506 4.78 -15.92 12.23
N ILE A 507 5.43 -15.86 13.39
CA ILE A 507 6.07 -16.99 14.06
C ILE A 507 5.30 -17.25 15.35
N LYS A 508 4.75 -18.45 15.49
CA LYS A 508 3.89 -18.88 16.61
C LYS A 508 4.65 -19.70 17.66
N ILE A 509 5.92 -20.04 17.41
CA ILE A 509 6.76 -20.85 18.28
C ILE A 509 8.07 -20.14 18.63
N GLU A 510 8.64 -20.49 19.77
CA GLU A 510 9.98 -20.02 20.14
C GLU A 510 11.09 -20.85 19.49
N GLY A 511 12.26 -20.22 19.33
CA GLY A 511 13.50 -20.92 19.01
C GLY A 511 13.67 -21.29 17.54
N LEU A 512 13.18 -20.44 16.62
CA LEU A 512 13.47 -20.59 15.20
C LEU A 512 14.84 -19.95 14.88
N ASP A 513 15.81 -20.77 14.48
CA ASP A 513 17.14 -20.32 14.07
C ASP A 513 17.07 -19.54 12.75
N PHE A 514 17.86 -18.46 12.64
CA PHE A 514 18.07 -17.70 11.40
C PHE A 514 18.50 -18.58 10.22
N LYS A 515 19.18 -19.71 10.46
CA LYS A 515 19.50 -20.68 9.39
C LYS A 515 18.24 -21.25 8.75
N ILE A 516 17.23 -21.58 9.55
CA ILE A 516 15.96 -22.12 9.06
C ILE A 516 15.19 -21.03 8.31
N VAL A 517 15.22 -19.79 8.82
CA VAL A 517 14.63 -18.63 8.12
C VAL A 517 15.30 -18.42 6.76
N ALA A 518 16.63 -18.49 6.69
CA ALA A 518 17.38 -18.34 5.44
C ALA A 518 17.04 -19.45 4.42
N GLU A 519 16.96 -20.71 4.87
CA GLU A 519 16.53 -21.82 4.00
C GLU A 519 15.10 -21.61 3.50
N ALA A 520 14.19 -21.15 4.36
CA ALA A 520 12.82 -20.90 3.99
C ALA A 520 12.70 -19.77 2.96
N LEU A 521 13.48 -18.70 3.11
CA LEU A 521 13.54 -17.60 2.13
C LEU A 521 14.12 -18.05 0.78
N ASP A 522 15.13 -18.91 0.76
CA ASP A 522 15.68 -19.46 -0.49
C ASP A 522 14.64 -20.33 -1.23
N ARG A 523 13.90 -21.18 -0.51
CA ARG A 523 12.77 -21.92 -1.10
C ARG A 523 11.68 -20.99 -1.61
N ALA A 524 11.39 -19.92 -0.88
CA ALA A 524 10.43 -18.90 -1.31
C ALA A 524 10.88 -18.22 -2.61
N LYS A 525 12.18 -17.92 -2.76
CA LYS A 525 12.76 -17.39 -4.00
C LYS A 525 12.54 -18.33 -5.18
N GLN A 526 12.84 -19.62 -5.01
CA GLN A 526 12.66 -20.61 -6.07
C GLN A 526 11.19 -20.68 -6.52
N ALA A 527 10.26 -20.69 -5.57
CA ALA A 527 8.82 -20.66 -5.85
C ALA A 527 8.38 -19.35 -6.52
N ARG A 528 8.89 -18.21 -6.06
CA ARG A 528 8.62 -16.89 -6.66
C ARG A 528 9.06 -16.85 -8.13
N ILE A 529 10.26 -17.33 -8.43
CA ILE A 529 10.79 -17.41 -9.81
C ILE A 529 9.91 -18.33 -10.68
N HIS A 530 9.49 -19.48 -10.15
CA HIS A 530 8.58 -20.37 -10.86
C HIS A 530 7.24 -19.69 -11.21
N ILE A 531 6.67 -18.93 -10.28
CA ILE A 531 5.42 -18.16 -10.52
C ILE A 531 5.66 -17.07 -11.57
N LEU A 532 6.78 -16.34 -11.49
CA LEU A 532 7.16 -15.33 -12.48
C LEU A 532 7.29 -15.93 -13.89
N ASP A 533 7.89 -17.11 -14.03
CA ASP A 533 8.00 -17.79 -15.33
C ASP A 533 6.63 -18.09 -15.95
N ILE A 534 5.61 -18.38 -15.14
CA ILE A 534 4.24 -18.62 -15.63
C ILE A 534 3.58 -17.29 -16.00
N MET A 535 3.73 -16.26 -15.16
CA MET A 535 3.19 -14.92 -15.43
C MET A 535 3.78 -14.30 -16.70
N ASP A 536 5.10 -14.38 -16.87
CA ASP A 536 5.81 -13.82 -18.03
C ASP A 536 5.43 -14.52 -19.34
N ARG A 537 5.00 -15.80 -19.29
CA ARG A 537 4.42 -16.49 -20.47
C ARG A 537 3.05 -15.92 -20.85
N ALA A 538 2.26 -15.48 -19.87
CA ALA A 538 0.96 -14.88 -20.13
C ALA A 538 1.10 -13.43 -20.59
N MET A 539 2.00 -12.67 -19.98
CA MET A 539 2.27 -11.28 -20.33
C MET A 539 3.73 -10.88 -20.02
N PRO A 540 4.65 -10.95 -20.99
CA PRO A 540 6.08 -10.76 -20.73
C PRO A 540 6.51 -9.30 -20.51
N GLN A 541 5.71 -8.34 -20.98
CA GLN A 541 5.99 -6.91 -20.86
C GLN A 541 4.68 -6.10 -20.80
N PRO A 542 4.71 -4.89 -20.23
CA PRO A 542 3.56 -3.99 -20.28
C PRO A 542 3.09 -3.70 -21.71
N ARG A 543 1.80 -3.40 -21.88
CA ARG A 543 1.29 -2.94 -23.19
C ARG A 543 2.01 -1.66 -23.61
N SER A 544 2.36 -1.57 -24.89
CA SER A 544 3.01 -0.38 -25.46
C SER A 544 2.10 0.85 -25.51
N GLN A 545 0.79 0.68 -25.34
CA GLN A 545 -0.18 1.76 -25.35
C GLN A 545 -1.13 1.59 -24.16
N LEU A 546 -1.41 2.69 -23.46
CA LEU A 546 -2.48 2.73 -22.46
C LEU A 546 -3.84 2.42 -23.09
N SER A 547 -4.77 1.96 -22.27
CA SER A 547 -6.17 1.75 -22.67
C SER A 547 -6.76 3.00 -23.33
N LYS A 548 -7.62 2.80 -24.32
CA LYS A 548 -8.38 3.88 -24.97
C LYS A 548 -9.36 4.59 -24.03
N TYR A 549 -9.69 3.96 -22.89
CA TYR A 549 -10.53 4.54 -21.85
C TYR A 549 -9.74 5.31 -20.80
N ALA A 550 -8.41 5.10 -20.74
CA ALA A 550 -7.55 5.84 -19.83
C ALA A 550 -7.42 7.30 -20.27
N PRO A 551 -7.36 8.25 -19.31
CA PRO A 551 -7.02 9.63 -19.64
C PRO A 551 -5.62 9.68 -20.26
N ARG A 552 -5.46 10.45 -21.31
CA ARG A 552 -4.14 10.80 -21.86
C ARG A 552 -3.69 12.08 -21.20
N ILE A 553 -2.51 12.04 -20.59
CA ILE A 553 -1.90 13.19 -19.94
C ILE A 553 -0.86 13.77 -20.90
N ILE A 554 -1.02 15.07 -21.18
CA ILE A 554 -0.16 15.86 -22.03
C ILE A 554 0.42 16.97 -21.16
N THR A 555 1.73 17.02 -21.06
CA THR A 555 2.44 18.08 -20.32
C THR A 555 3.03 19.09 -21.30
N ILE A 556 2.80 20.38 -21.03
CA ILE A 556 3.46 21.48 -21.75
C ILE A 556 4.10 22.44 -20.74
N GLN A 557 5.33 22.83 -21.01
CA GLN A 557 6.02 23.85 -20.23
C GLN A 557 5.73 25.23 -20.83
N ILE A 558 5.28 26.16 -20.00
CA ILE A 558 5.05 27.56 -20.38
C ILE A 558 5.92 28.51 -19.55
N PRO A 559 6.17 29.74 -20.04
CA PRO A 559 6.78 30.80 -19.25
C PRO A 559 5.90 31.16 -18.05
N THR A 560 6.51 31.33 -16.87
CA THR A 560 5.81 31.59 -15.60
C THR A 560 5.01 32.90 -15.60
N ASP A 561 5.46 33.91 -16.37
CA ASP A 561 4.77 35.18 -16.54
C ASP A 561 3.47 35.07 -17.36
N ARG A 562 3.27 33.96 -18.07
CA ARG A 562 2.09 33.69 -18.93
C ARG A 562 1.05 32.80 -18.26
N ILE A 563 1.27 32.34 -17.03
CA ILE A 563 0.31 31.53 -16.26
C ILE A 563 -1.04 32.27 -16.11
N GLY A 564 -0.98 33.58 -15.85
CA GLY A 564 -2.16 34.42 -15.69
C GLY A 564 -3.06 34.47 -16.91
N ASP A 565 -2.50 34.33 -18.12
CA ASP A 565 -3.25 34.36 -19.38
C ASP A 565 -4.09 33.09 -19.58
N ILE A 566 -3.56 31.93 -19.16
CA ILE A 566 -4.26 30.64 -19.24
C ILE A 566 -5.37 30.57 -18.19
N ILE A 567 -5.08 30.93 -16.94
CA ILE A 567 -6.05 30.87 -15.85
C ILE A 567 -7.16 31.91 -16.12
N GLY A 568 -6.77 33.13 -16.48
CA GLY A 568 -7.65 34.27 -16.68
C GLY A 568 -8.33 34.76 -15.39
N PRO A 569 -9.11 35.85 -15.47
CA PRO A 569 -9.77 36.43 -14.30
C PRO A 569 -10.70 35.41 -13.61
N LYS A 570 -10.44 35.11 -12.33
CA LYS A 570 -11.18 34.12 -11.52
C LYS A 570 -11.24 32.71 -12.14
N GLY A 571 -10.26 32.32 -12.94
CA GLY A 571 -10.24 31.01 -13.60
C GLY A 571 -11.22 30.88 -14.77
N LYS A 572 -11.74 31.99 -15.33
CA LYS A 572 -12.74 31.95 -16.40
C LYS A 572 -12.19 31.33 -17.69
N THR A 573 -10.95 31.64 -18.05
CA THR A 573 -10.34 31.19 -19.31
C THR A 573 -10.11 29.68 -19.27
N ILE A 574 -9.40 29.19 -18.24
CA ILE A 574 -9.15 27.75 -18.05
C ILE A 574 -10.45 26.95 -18.01
N ARG A 575 -11.48 27.41 -17.28
CA ARG A 575 -12.80 26.75 -17.27
C ARG A 575 -13.45 26.69 -18.65
N SER A 576 -13.33 27.75 -19.45
CA SER A 576 -13.87 27.77 -20.81
C SER A 576 -13.14 26.79 -21.73
N ILE A 577 -11.81 26.66 -21.61
CA ILE A 577 -11.04 25.67 -22.38
C ILE A 577 -11.49 24.26 -21.98
N GLN A 578 -11.59 23.97 -20.68
CA GLN A 578 -12.05 22.67 -20.18
C GLN A 578 -13.47 22.33 -20.68
N GLU A 579 -14.39 23.31 -20.67
CA GLU A 579 -15.77 23.13 -21.16
C GLU A 579 -15.83 22.86 -22.68
N GLN A 580 -15.02 23.55 -23.49
CA GLN A 580 -14.97 23.38 -24.95
C GLN A 580 -14.29 22.06 -25.38
N THR A 581 -13.31 21.61 -24.60
CA THR A 581 -12.45 20.48 -24.97
C THR A 581 -12.84 19.19 -24.27
N GLY A 582 -13.51 19.27 -23.11
CA GLY A 582 -13.74 18.15 -22.20
C GLY A 582 -12.47 17.68 -21.49
N ALA A 583 -11.36 18.42 -21.59
CA ALA A 583 -10.12 18.13 -20.90
C ALA A 583 -10.12 18.73 -19.48
N GLU A 584 -9.41 18.10 -18.57
CA GLU A 584 -9.02 18.66 -17.27
C GLU A 584 -7.64 19.30 -17.43
N ILE A 585 -7.47 20.53 -16.94
CA ILE A 585 -6.23 21.29 -17.07
C ILE A 585 -5.79 21.69 -15.67
N ASN A 586 -4.60 21.23 -15.28
CA ASN A 586 -3.90 21.69 -14.09
C ASN A 586 -2.71 22.58 -14.49
N VAL A 587 -2.47 23.66 -13.74
CA VAL A 587 -1.39 24.61 -14.00
C VAL A 587 -0.61 24.81 -12.71
N ASP A 588 0.65 24.39 -12.71
CA ASP A 588 1.56 24.57 -11.58
C ASP A 588 2.22 25.95 -11.61
N ASP A 589 2.64 26.43 -10.44
CA ASP A 589 3.30 27.74 -10.26
C ASP A 589 4.67 27.84 -10.99
N ASN A 590 5.26 26.70 -11.35
CA ASN A 590 6.49 26.62 -12.14
C ASN A 590 6.25 26.71 -13.66
N GLY A 591 5.00 26.88 -14.10
CA GLY A 591 4.62 26.94 -15.51
C GLY A 591 4.44 25.58 -16.19
N LEU A 592 4.44 24.47 -15.45
CA LEU A 592 4.05 23.17 -16.00
C LEU A 592 2.52 23.11 -16.11
N VAL A 593 2.01 22.85 -17.30
CA VAL A 593 0.57 22.66 -17.56
C VAL A 593 0.33 21.21 -17.92
N THR A 594 -0.52 20.56 -17.14
CA THR A 594 -0.91 19.16 -17.30
C THR A 594 -2.33 19.08 -17.81
N ILE A 595 -2.50 18.55 -19.02
CA ILE A 595 -3.78 18.46 -19.73
C ILE A 595 -4.17 16.99 -19.80
N SER A 596 -5.32 16.63 -19.22
CA SER A 596 -5.81 15.26 -19.14
C SER A 596 -7.15 15.12 -19.84
N ALA A 597 -7.28 14.18 -20.77
CA ALA A 597 -8.56 13.92 -21.44
C ALA A 597 -8.67 12.48 -21.96
N VAL A 598 -9.90 11.99 -22.11
CA VAL A 598 -10.18 10.76 -22.86
C VAL A 598 -10.45 11.12 -24.33
N GLY A 599 -9.68 10.53 -25.25
CA GLY A 599 -9.78 10.80 -26.69
C GLY A 599 -9.07 12.09 -27.13
N GLU A 600 -9.60 12.76 -28.17
CA GLU A 600 -8.93 13.90 -28.83
C GLU A 600 -9.05 15.25 -28.09
N GLY A 601 -9.79 15.30 -26.98
CA GLY A 601 -9.99 16.55 -26.20
C GLY A 601 -8.68 17.15 -25.69
N GLY A 602 -7.70 16.31 -25.32
CA GLY A 602 -6.43 16.75 -24.77
C GLY A 602 -5.57 17.49 -25.79
N GLU A 603 -5.47 16.97 -27.02
CA GLU A 603 -4.73 17.65 -28.10
C GLU A 603 -5.36 18.99 -28.48
N ARG A 604 -6.70 19.06 -28.54
CA ARG A 604 -7.39 20.34 -28.77
C ARG A 604 -7.09 21.36 -27.68
N ALA A 605 -7.07 20.94 -26.41
CA ALA A 605 -6.70 21.81 -25.30
C ALA A 605 -5.22 22.23 -25.38
N ARG A 606 -4.31 21.31 -25.73
CA ARG A 606 -2.88 21.60 -25.95
C ARG A 606 -2.70 22.67 -27.01
N ASP A 607 -3.38 22.55 -28.15
CA ASP A 607 -3.26 23.51 -29.26
C ASP A 607 -3.81 24.90 -28.89
N ILE A 608 -4.94 24.96 -28.15
CA ILE A 608 -5.49 26.22 -27.65
C ILE A 608 -4.48 26.90 -26.71
N ILE A 609 -3.92 26.16 -25.74
CA ILE A 609 -2.98 26.73 -24.77
C ILE A 609 -1.66 27.13 -25.46
N ALA A 610 -1.13 26.28 -26.33
CA ALA A 610 0.07 26.61 -27.10
C ALA A 610 -0.14 27.87 -27.96
N GLY A 611 -1.32 28.05 -28.56
CA GLY A 611 -1.70 29.26 -29.28
C GLY A 611 -1.79 30.51 -28.41
N MET A 612 -2.26 30.38 -27.15
CA MET A 612 -2.30 31.48 -26.19
C MET A 612 -0.91 31.91 -25.72
N VAL A 613 0.02 30.97 -25.57
CA VAL A 613 1.37 31.24 -25.05
C VAL A 613 2.37 31.52 -26.17
N GLN A 614 1.94 31.40 -27.44
CA GLN A 614 2.81 31.65 -28.58
C GLN A 614 3.38 33.08 -28.53
N VAL A 615 4.71 33.19 -28.48
CA VAL A 615 5.40 34.47 -28.53
C VAL A 615 5.58 34.87 -29.99
N PRO A 616 5.21 36.10 -30.37
CA PRO A 616 5.40 36.59 -31.73
C PRO A 616 6.90 36.74 -32.06
N GLU A 617 7.36 36.05 -33.10
CA GLU A 617 8.75 36.02 -33.55
C GLU A 617 9.01 37.09 -34.62
N VAL A 618 9.99 37.94 -34.36
CA VAL A 618 10.42 38.97 -35.33
C VAL A 618 10.91 38.29 -36.61
N GLY A 619 10.35 38.69 -37.74
CA GLY A 619 10.66 38.15 -39.07
C GLY A 619 9.67 37.07 -39.55
N LYS A 620 8.80 36.55 -38.69
CA LYS A 620 7.78 35.55 -39.07
C LYS A 620 6.58 36.21 -39.77
N VAL A 621 5.95 35.45 -40.67
CA VAL A 621 4.74 35.87 -41.38
C VAL A 621 3.51 35.28 -40.69
N TYR A 622 2.56 36.14 -40.36
CA TYR A 622 1.31 35.80 -39.70
C TYR A 622 0.12 36.08 -40.63
N GLU A 623 -0.92 35.26 -40.53
CA GLU A 623 -2.26 35.55 -41.06
C GLU A 623 -3.11 36.13 -39.92
N GLY A 624 -3.39 37.42 -39.99
CA GLY A 624 -4.09 38.13 -38.93
C GLY A 624 -5.37 38.79 -39.41
N VAL A 625 -6.29 39.05 -38.48
CA VAL A 625 -7.57 39.71 -38.74
C VAL A 625 -7.49 41.17 -38.32
N VAL A 626 -7.93 42.08 -39.19
CA VAL A 626 -7.99 43.51 -38.88
C VAL A 626 -9.08 43.79 -37.84
N LYS A 627 -8.69 44.18 -36.63
CA LYS A 627 -9.63 44.52 -35.54
C LYS A 627 -10.14 45.94 -35.64
N SER A 628 -9.27 46.87 -36.01
CA SER A 628 -9.62 48.27 -36.17
C SER A 628 -8.69 48.96 -37.18
N THR A 629 -9.22 49.99 -37.85
CA THR A 629 -8.48 50.83 -38.77
C THR A 629 -8.45 52.26 -38.24
N THR A 630 -7.34 52.95 -38.45
CA THR A 630 -7.13 54.35 -38.06
C THR A 630 -6.46 55.10 -39.22
N ALA A 631 -6.43 56.44 -39.12
CA ALA A 631 -5.83 57.28 -40.16
C ALA A 631 -4.33 56.99 -40.42
N PHE A 632 -3.61 56.41 -39.45
CA PHE A 632 -2.17 56.14 -39.55
C PHE A 632 -1.83 54.64 -39.72
N GLY A 633 -2.82 53.75 -39.69
CA GLY A 633 -2.59 52.31 -39.87
C GLY A 633 -3.74 51.44 -39.39
N ALA A 634 -3.55 50.12 -39.43
CA ALA A 634 -4.52 49.14 -38.99
C ALA A 634 -3.95 48.28 -37.84
N PHE A 635 -4.78 47.98 -36.84
CA PHE A 635 -4.46 47.03 -35.79
C PHE A 635 -4.92 45.64 -36.23
N ILE A 636 -3.95 44.73 -36.28
CA ILE A 636 -4.15 43.36 -36.77
C ILE A 636 -3.86 42.41 -35.61
N GLU A 637 -4.84 41.58 -35.28
CA GLU A 637 -4.64 40.48 -34.34
C GLU A 637 -3.88 39.37 -35.07
N ILE A 638 -2.61 39.15 -34.68
CA ILE A 638 -1.72 38.16 -35.30
C ILE A 638 -1.69 36.84 -34.53
N LEU A 639 -2.01 36.89 -33.23
CA LEU A 639 -2.19 35.76 -32.32
C LEU A 639 -3.36 36.12 -31.38
N PRO A 640 -4.06 35.15 -30.76
CA PRO A 640 -5.18 35.43 -29.88
C PRO A 640 -4.83 36.45 -28.78
N GLY A 641 -5.49 37.60 -28.77
CA GLY A 641 -5.24 38.69 -27.80
C GLY A 641 -3.98 39.52 -28.05
N VAL A 642 -3.24 39.27 -29.13
CA VAL A 642 -2.00 39.98 -29.48
C VAL A 642 -2.20 40.80 -30.76
N GLU A 643 -2.22 42.12 -30.60
CA GLU A 643 -2.38 43.07 -31.70
C GLU A 643 -1.06 43.73 -32.09
N GLY A 644 -0.79 43.76 -33.40
CA GLY A 644 0.30 44.55 -33.97
C GLY A 644 -0.22 45.68 -34.85
N LEU A 645 0.55 46.76 -34.93
CA LEU A 645 0.24 47.91 -35.76
C LEU A 645 0.86 47.75 -37.15
N LEU A 646 0.01 47.69 -38.18
CA LEU A 646 0.41 47.83 -39.57
C LEU A 646 0.30 49.31 -39.96
N HIS A 647 1.43 49.99 -40.00
CA HIS A 647 1.48 51.41 -40.36
C HIS A 647 1.10 51.64 -41.82
N ILE A 648 0.49 52.79 -42.14
CA ILE A 648 -0.01 53.12 -43.48
C ILE A 648 1.07 53.03 -44.58
N SER A 649 2.33 53.31 -44.23
CA SER A 649 3.49 53.20 -45.14
C SER A 649 3.93 51.77 -45.45
N GLU A 650 3.48 50.80 -44.66
CA GLU A 650 3.86 49.38 -44.73
C GLU A 650 2.74 48.50 -45.30
N LEU A 651 1.64 49.09 -45.80
CA LEU A 651 0.50 48.39 -46.39
C LEU A 651 0.77 47.83 -47.80
N GLN A 652 1.45 48.61 -48.65
CA GLN A 652 1.74 48.28 -50.05
C GLN A 652 2.86 49.14 -50.66
N HIS A 653 3.33 48.79 -51.85
CA HIS A 653 4.24 49.66 -52.64
C HIS A 653 3.44 50.78 -53.30
N GLY A 654 3.79 52.04 -53.04
CA GLY A 654 3.05 53.24 -53.50
C GLY A 654 2.57 54.12 -52.35
N ARG A 655 2.07 55.32 -52.65
CA ARG A 655 1.50 56.24 -51.64
C ARG A 655 0.05 55.84 -51.37
N THR A 656 -0.23 55.37 -50.17
CA THR A 656 -1.58 55.06 -49.69
C THR A 656 -2.15 56.30 -48.98
N GLU A 657 -3.24 56.87 -49.50
CA GLU A 657 -3.87 58.08 -48.92
C GLU A 657 -4.71 57.74 -47.69
N ARG A 658 -5.45 56.62 -47.69
CA ARG A 658 -6.21 56.14 -46.52
C ARG A 658 -6.02 54.66 -46.27
N THR A 659 -5.92 54.29 -44.99
CA THR A 659 -5.82 52.88 -44.56
C THR A 659 -7.00 52.03 -45.06
N GLU A 660 -8.21 52.60 -45.03
CA GLU A 660 -9.46 51.91 -45.41
C GLU A 660 -9.54 51.53 -46.90
N ASP A 661 -8.70 52.14 -47.74
CA ASP A 661 -8.64 51.85 -49.18
C ASP A 661 -7.96 50.50 -49.44
N VAL A 662 -7.16 50.00 -48.49
CA VAL A 662 -6.34 48.79 -48.65
C VAL A 662 -6.79 47.67 -47.71
N VAL A 663 -7.23 47.99 -46.49
CA VAL A 663 -7.67 47.01 -45.49
C VAL A 663 -8.89 47.53 -44.74
N LYS A 664 -9.88 46.66 -44.52
CA LYS A 664 -11.11 46.97 -43.77
C LYS A 664 -11.17 46.13 -42.50
N LYS A 665 -11.93 46.62 -41.51
CA LYS A 665 -12.22 45.86 -40.30
C LYS A 665 -12.84 44.50 -40.66
N GLY A 666 -12.25 43.42 -40.16
CA GLY A 666 -12.64 42.04 -40.43
C GLY A 666 -11.86 41.36 -41.55
N ASP A 667 -11.04 42.08 -42.32
CA ASP A 667 -10.24 41.47 -43.38
C ASP A 667 -9.14 40.57 -42.82
N GLN A 668 -8.92 39.42 -43.48
CA GLN A 668 -7.76 38.56 -43.24
C GLN A 668 -6.59 39.00 -44.12
N VAL A 669 -5.46 39.31 -43.50
CA VAL A 669 -4.27 39.84 -44.18
C VAL A 669 -2.99 39.14 -43.73
N ARG A 670 -2.12 38.82 -44.69
CA ARG A 670 -0.77 38.30 -44.43
C ARG A 670 0.19 39.44 -44.13
N VAL A 671 0.85 39.37 -42.97
CA VAL A 671 1.76 40.42 -42.48
C VAL A 671 3.01 39.82 -41.84
N LYS A 672 4.15 40.46 -42.05
CA LYS A 672 5.43 40.10 -41.42
C LYS A 672 5.67 40.95 -40.18
N LEU A 673 6.04 40.34 -39.07
CA LEU A 673 6.48 41.09 -37.89
C LEU A 673 7.88 41.63 -38.14
N LEU A 674 8.07 42.95 -38.07
CA LEU A 674 9.35 43.61 -38.33
C LEU A 674 10.16 43.84 -37.06
N GLU A 675 9.50 44.23 -35.98
CA GLU A 675 10.16 44.65 -34.75
C GLU A 675 9.14 44.65 -33.60
N VAL A 676 9.63 44.42 -32.38
CA VAL A 676 8.89 44.63 -31.13
C VAL A 676 9.64 45.70 -30.34
N ASP A 677 8.99 46.82 -30.04
CA ASP A 677 9.63 47.93 -29.32
C ASP A 677 9.82 47.63 -27.81
N GLU A 678 10.62 48.44 -27.11
CA GLU A 678 10.88 48.30 -25.65
C GLU A 678 9.62 48.37 -24.77
N ARG A 679 8.48 48.81 -25.33
CA ARG A 679 7.18 48.88 -24.66
C ARG A 679 6.23 47.77 -25.11
N GLY A 680 6.72 46.76 -25.83
CA GLY A 680 5.97 45.60 -26.29
C GLY A 680 5.09 45.83 -27.52
N ARG A 681 5.20 46.98 -28.20
CA ARG A 681 4.39 47.26 -29.41
C ARG A 681 5.00 46.61 -30.63
N MET A 682 4.15 45.93 -31.38
CA MET A 682 4.56 45.10 -32.52
C MET A 682 4.35 45.86 -33.82
N ARG A 683 5.41 45.98 -34.64
CA ARG A 683 5.36 46.62 -35.95
C ARG A 683 5.19 45.57 -37.05
N LEU A 684 4.10 45.68 -37.80
CA LEU A 684 3.77 44.75 -38.88
C LEU A 684 4.02 45.39 -40.26
N SER A 685 4.37 44.57 -41.25
CA SER A 685 4.47 45.00 -42.65
C SER A 685 3.87 43.98 -43.60
N ARG A 686 2.95 44.47 -44.45
CA ARG A 686 2.41 43.72 -45.61
C ARG A 686 3.28 43.96 -46.84
N LYS A 687 3.86 45.15 -46.95
CA LYS A 687 4.78 45.57 -48.01
C LYS A 687 6.01 44.67 -48.12
N ALA A 688 6.52 44.17 -47.00
CA ALA A 688 7.63 43.22 -46.96
C ALA A 688 7.34 41.86 -47.65
N LEU A 689 6.07 41.57 -47.95
CA LEU A 689 5.61 40.33 -48.59
C LEU A 689 5.14 40.52 -50.04
N LEU A 690 5.07 41.76 -50.52
CA LEU A 690 4.64 42.07 -51.87
C LEU A 690 5.86 42.16 -52.79
N GLU A 691 5.87 41.37 -53.87
CA GLU A 691 6.94 41.42 -54.88
C GLU A 691 7.08 42.83 -55.45
N LYS A 692 8.32 43.30 -55.51
CA LYS A 692 8.66 44.59 -56.12
C LYS A 692 8.50 44.42 -57.63
N THR A 693 7.44 44.97 -58.20
CA THR A 693 7.34 45.09 -59.66
C THR A 693 8.40 46.10 -60.12
N GLU A 694 9.52 45.63 -60.66
CA GLU A 694 10.47 46.47 -61.38
C GLU A 694 9.79 47.04 -62.63
N THR A 695 9.51 48.33 -62.63
CA THR A 695 9.20 49.08 -63.85
C THR A 695 10.48 49.64 -64.46
N ALA A 696 10.89 49.06 -65.58
CA ALA A 696 11.96 49.46 -66.50
C ALA A 696 11.69 50.79 -67.24
N PRO A 697 12.55 51.31 -68.16
CA PRO A 697 14.01 51.25 -68.29
C PRO A 697 14.66 52.67 -68.31
N ALA A 698 15.99 52.73 -68.21
CA ALA A 698 16.76 53.95 -68.47
C ALA A 698 16.67 54.35 -69.97
N ARG A 699 16.24 55.59 -70.22
CA ARG A 699 16.29 56.22 -71.56
C ARG A 699 17.72 56.58 -71.92
N SER A 700 18.09 56.29 -73.16
CA SER A 700 19.32 56.73 -73.81
C SER A 700 19.38 58.26 -73.94
N ARG A 701 20.51 58.83 -73.55
CA ARG A 701 21.40 59.61 -74.42
C ARG A 701 22.79 59.69 -73.81
#